data_AF-A0A9Q0JVU9-F1
#
_entry.id   AF-A0A9Q0JVU9-F1
#
_cell.length_a   1.000
_cell.length_b   1.000
_cell.length_c   1.000
_cell.angle_alpha   90.00
_cell.angle_beta   90.00
_cell.angle_gamma   90.00
#
_symmetry.space_group_name_H-M   'P 1'
#
loop_
_entity.id
_entity.type
_entity.pdbx_description
1 polymer ?
#
loop_
_entity_poly.entity_id
_entity_poly.type
_entity_poly.pdbx_seq_one_letter_code
_entity_poly.pdbx_strand_id
1 'polypeptide(L)'
;MTNLRGGFGFEERGSREQKDYWSSHLPATLSIEFLLVSFALRCETMEATVKFKNIAVVGTHANATSDMLGTYIRVPCKITSPLEGLSAFASVTYAEACDSVLCKTYMLIIPAMEAAINADATIIVVGLSTEIEDEGLDRIHLKLPGYQNQLIQQVTDVSKVPVILVIMSAGGIGISFANGDSRIPSILWSGYPGEEGGRAIANIIFGKYNPASAPTPSPSSSVNLTAPQSNVTFSYVCDPSRFEANGLAVSNFAFCDKSLSYSVRAKDLIDRMTLSEKTRQLGDHAYGVPRIGLPKYEWWSEALHGVSNTGPGVHFDEAVPSATNFPAVILMAASFNQSLWKTAGQIVSTEARAMYNLGRAGLTYWSPTINVVRDPRWGRITETPGEDPFVVGTYAVNYVRGLQDIEGEETPKDLFSRPLKVSACCKHYTAYDVDHWLGVDREYFDAKVSQQDIVETFSRPFEMCVRDGDASSVMCSYNRVNGIPTCADPKLLKDTIRGEWNLHGYIVSDCDSIVSMVDKQKWLGYGYEEAVAQVLRAGLDLDCGVSYTNFTENATLSGKISEGDIDKALNNIYVVLMRLGFFDGSSPSLVSLGKESICSDEHIDVSAEAAREGIVLLKNENSTLPLNPNKFKNIALVGPHANATKDLLGTYIGVPCHVTSPLNGFSAFASVTYSMGCADVLCQNDSLIFPAMKAAKNADATIIVVGLNTLIENEGLDRLDLNLPGYQNQLIQQVADVSKGPVILVIISAGGVDISFAKNDDSKIGAILWAGYPGEKGGGVIAEAVFGKYNPGGKLPITWYENNYVDMLPMTSMPLRPVDSLGYPGRTYKFFNGSTVYPFGYGLSYTQFKYHIHSAQRSLHIKLNKHQHCRRLSYGDDVYSPLCEAVLIDDLNCSKIEFDFEIEVQNVGRMDGSDVLIVYSVPPVGIVGTHSKQVIGFQRVFVPAGQKEKVKFVFNACKSLMVVERNSYTLLPSGGHIIMLGDELASFNLHVGLQSSGKE
;
A
#
# COMPACT_ATOMS: atom_id res chain seq x y z
N MET A 1 -31.39 20.65 -32.79
CA MET A 1 -31.34 21.66 -33.87
C MET A 1 -30.02 22.42 -33.67
N THR A 2 -28.99 22.40 -34.53
CA THR A 2 -28.87 22.86 -35.94
C THR A 2 -29.21 24.35 -36.11
N ASN A 3 -28.42 25.26 -36.69
CA ASN A 3 -27.07 25.27 -37.33
C ASN A 3 -26.40 26.65 -36.99
N LEU A 4 -25.16 27.06 -37.35
CA LEU A 4 -24.11 26.69 -38.33
C LEU A 4 -22.73 26.60 -37.60
N ARG A 5 -21.54 26.26 -38.13
CA ARG A 5 -20.87 26.18 -39.46
C ARG A 5 -20.24 27.47 -40.07
N GLY A 6 -18.90 27.52 -40.05
CA GLY A 6 -18.02 28.37 -40.86
C GLY A 6 -16.55 28.09 -40.51
N GLY A 7 -15.60 28.11 -41.46
CA GLY A 7 -14.19 27.80 -41.19
C GLY A 7 -13.26 27.77 -42.42
N PHE A 8 -12.03 27.24 -42.22
CA PHE A 8 -10.86 27.18 -43.11
C PHE A 8 -10.02 28.46 -43.29
N GLY A 9 -8.69 28.28 -43.32
CA GLY A 9 -7.65 29.30 -43.57
C GLY A 9 -6.35 28.99 -42.82
N PHE A 10 -5.30 28.56 -43.53
CA PHE A 10 -4.00 28.11 -42.98
C PHE A 10 -2.82 28.91 -43.60
N GLU A 11 -1.61 28.70 -43.04
CA GLU A 11 -0.25 29.02 -43.57
C GLU A 11 0.48 30.35 -43.17
N GLU A 12 1.44 30.18 -42.24
CA GLU A 12 2.90 30.36 -42.41
C GLU A 12 3.53 31.71 -42.86
N ARG A 13 4.31 32.39 -41.97
CA ARG A 13 5.80 32.58 -42.04
C ARG A 13 6.38 33.78 -41.23
N GLY A 14 7.26 33.47 -40.27
CA GLY A 14 8.44 34.27 -39.82
C GLY A 14 8.24 35.68 -39.20
N SER A 15 9.27 36.35 -38.66
CA SER A 15 10.56 35.89 -38.07
C SER A 15 11.28 37.05 -37.36
N ARG A 16 12.00 36.78 -36.24
CA ARG A 16 12.86 37.73 -35.48
C ARG A 16 12.12 38.95 -34.87
N GLU A 17 12.64 39.76 -33.93
CA GLU A 17 13.92 39.79 -33.20
C GLU A 17 13.70 40.49 -31.84
N GLN A 18 14.31 40.05 -30.73
CA GLN A 18 14.52 40.91 -29.56
C GLN A 18 15.68 40.42 -28.68
N LYS A 19 16.33 41.34 -27.96
CA LYS A 19 17.63 41.11 -27.32
C LYS A 19 17.89 42.06 -26.13
N ASP A 20 18.92 41.71 -25.36
CA ASP A 20 19.71 42.55 -24.45
C ASP A 20 19.01 43.18 -23.21
N TYR A 21 19.10 42.48 -22.06
CA TYR A 21 19.34 43.12 -20.76
C TYR A 21 20.03 42.13 -19.80
N TRP A 22 21.22 42.48 -19.27
CA TRP A 22 21.74 42.12 -17.93
C TRP A 22 23.23 42.45 -17.76
N SER A 23 23.51 43.50 -16.98
CA SER A 23 24.75 43.73 -16.21
C SER A 23 24.42 44.84 -15.19
N SER A 24 25.03 45.00 -14.02
CA SER A 24 26.15 44.32 -13.35
C SER A 24 26.24 44.79 -11.87
N HIS A 25 27.18 44.23 -11.08
CA HIS A 25 27.71 44.70 -9.78
C HIS A 25 27.20 44.08 -8.44
N LEU A 26 28.05 43.19 -7.90
CA LEU A 26 28.38 43.02 -6.46
C LEU A 26 29.65 43.87 -6.15
N PRO A 27 29.98 44.27 -4.89
CA PRO A 27 30.52 43.38 -3.83
C PRO A 27 30.17 43.84 -2.37
N ALA A 28 31.01 43.62 -1.36
CA ALA A 28 31.15 42.41 -0.51
C ALA A 28 32.10 42.71 0.69
N THR A 29 32.06 41.96 1.81
CA THR A 29 33.10 41.94 2.88
C THR A 29 32.94 40.74 3.85
N LEU A 30 33.92 40.50 4.73
CA LEU A 30 34.50 39.14 4.93
C LEU A 30 35.25 38.94 6.27
N SER A 31 35.00 37.82 6.99
CA SER A 31 35.83 37.20 8.06
C SER A 31 35.27 35.80 8.45
N ILE A 32 35.97 34.65 8.57
CA ILE A 32 37.22 34.27 9.30
C ILE A 32 36.93 34.07 10.82
N GLU A 33 37.22 32.94 11.52
CA GLU A 33 38.18 31.83 11.31
C GLU A 33 37.76 30.43 11.90
N PHE A 34 38.55 29.40 11.55
CA PHE A 34 38.70 27.97 11.95
C PHE A 34 38.20 27.50 13.36
N LEU A 35 37.95 26.19 13.63
CA LEU A 35 38.90 25.06 13.44
C LEU A 35 38.25 23.65 13.52
N LEU A 36 38.77 22.69 12.74
CA LEU A 36 38.47 21.25 12.79
C LEU A 36 39.73 20.45 13.18
N VAL A 37 39.62 19.42 14.02
CA VAL A 37 40.75 18.54 14.37
C VAL A 37 40.75 17.29 13.51
N SER A 38 41.89 17.05 12.86
CA SER A 38 42.12 16.00 11.87
C SER A 38 42.00 14.58 12.40
N PHE A 39 41.69 13.65 11.51
CA PHE A 39 42.61 12.51 11.31
C PHE A 39 42.93 12.37 9.81
N ALA A 40 44.21 12.09 9.52
CA ALA A 40 44.70 11.96 8.15
C ALA A 40 45.47 10.65 8.00
N LEU A 41 45.07 9.83 7.01
CA LEU A 41 45.92 8.79 6.46
C LEU A 41 46.82 9.43 5.39
N ARG A 42 48.13 9.17 5.48
CA ARG A 42 49.09 9.65 4.47
C ARG A 42 49.02 8.78 3.22
N CYS A 43 48.92 9.42 2.06
CA CYS A 43 49.50 8.92 0.82
C CYS A 43 50.54 9.92 0.33
N GLU A 44 51.64 9.42 -0.24
CA GLU A 44 52.78 10.22 -0.66
C GLU A 44 52.58 10.83 -2.06
N THR A 45 53.35 11.86 -2.37
CA THR A 45 53.28 12.55 -3.66
C THR A 45 53.90 11.73 -4.79
N MET A 46 53.09 11.41 -5.82
CA MET A 46 53.61 11.12 -7.16
C MET A 46 53.15 12.22 -8.12
N GLU A 47 54.12 12.89 -8.76
CA GLU A 47 53.86 13.88 -9.81
C GLU A 47 53.42 13.17 -11.11
N ALA A 48 52.10 12.93 -11.23
CA ALA A 48 51.52 12.55 -12.52
C ALA A 48 51.71 13.71 -13.52
N THR A 49 52.64 13.57 -14.46
CA THR A 49 53.01 14.63 -15.41
C THR A 49 51.90 14.83 -16.46
N VAL A 50 50.88 15.61 -16.13
CA VAL A 50 49.75 15.90 -17.03
C VAL A 50 50.27 16.60 -18.29
N LYS A 51 50.12 15.94 -19.44
CA LYS A 51 50.64 16.42 -20.74
C LYS A 51 49.73 17.43 -21.45
N PHE A 52 48.45 17.48 -21.07
CA PHE A 52 47.43 18.31 -21.69
C PHE A 52 47.38 19.66 -20.97
N LYS A 53 47.51 20.77 -21.71
CA LYS A 53 47.44 22.13 -21.13
C LYS A 53 46.06 22.73 -21.32
N ASN A 54 45.45 22.48 -22.47
CA ASN A 54 44.10 22.91 -22.83
C ASN A 54 43.26 21.67 -23.13
N ILE A 55 42.09 21.54 -22.51
CA ILE A 55 41.15 20.45 -22.76
C ILE A 55 39.82 21.06 -23.23
N ALA A 56 39.14 20.41 -24.18
CA ALA A 56 37.76 20.74 -24.54
C ALA A 56 36.82 19.71 -23.93
N VAL A 57 35.79 20.16 -23.22
CA VAL A 57 34.71 19.32 -22.69
C VAL A 57 33.41 19.83 -23.28
N VAL A 58 32.80 19.05 -24.16
CA VAL A 58 31.67 19.50 -25.00
C VAL A 58 30.55 18.48 -25.01
N GLY A 59 29.30 18.90 -25.12
CA GLY A 59 28.18 17.97 -24.95
C GLY A 59 26.95 18.57 -24.29
N THR A 60 25.87 17.80 -24.26
CA THR A 60 24.65 18.17 -23.51
C THR A 60 24.89 18.11 -22.01
N HIS A 61 25.74 17.19 -21.55
CA HIS A 61 26.09 17.01 -20.14
C HIS A 61 27.48 17.56 -19.79
N ALA A 62 28.02 18.50 -20.59
CA ALA A 62 29.35 19.07 -20.40
C ALA A 62 29.54 19.81 -19.05
N ASN A 63 28.43 20.25 -18.45
CA ASN A 63 28.35 21.01 -17.22
C ASN A 63 27.48 20.27 -16.16
N ALA A 64 27.23 18.97 -16.34
CA ALA A 64 26.20 18.21 -15.63
C ALA A 64 26.24 18.38 -14.11
N THR A 65 25.29 19.17 -13.62
CA THR A 65 25.03 19.46 -12.21
C THR A 65 23.53 19.25 -11.89
N SER A 66 22.66 19.50 -12.87
CA SER A 66 21.23 19.17 -12.88
C SER A 66 20.96 17.70 -13.21
N ASP A 67 21.67 17.14 -14.19
CA ASP A 67 21.30 15.84 -14.78
C ASP A 67 21.66 14.66 -13.86
N MET A 68 22.57 14.89 -12.91
CA MET A 68 22.87 13.97 -11.80
C MET A 68 21.87 14.06 -10.64
N LEU A 69 20.92 15.01 -10.67
CA LEU A 69 19.98 15.33 -9.59
C LEU A 69 18.50 15.04 -9.91
N GLY A 70 18.22 14.28 -10.98
CA GLY A 70 16.87 14.07 -11.55
C GLY A 70 15.74 14.05 -10.54
N THR A 71 14.99 15.15 -10.45
CA THR A 71 13.84 15.38 -9.56
C THR A 71 14.08 15.19 -8.05
N TYR A 72 15.27 14.73 -7.62
CA TYR A 72 15.60 14.32 -6.25
C TYR A 72 16.91 14.94 -5.76
N ILE A 73 16.82 16.11 -5.09
CA ILE A 73 17.59 16.52 -3.89
C ILE A 73 17.21 17.95 -3.48
N ARG A 74 16.88 18.16 -2.19
CA ARG A 74 16.63 19.47 -1.58
C ARG A 74 17.75 19.86 -0.59
N VAL A 75 19.00 19.81 -1.04
CA VAL A 75 20.18 20.08 -0.18
C VAL A 75 21.16 21.00 -0.91
N PRO A 76 21.68 22.08 -0.27
CA PRO A 76 22.67 22.98 -0.86
C PRO A 76 24.10 22.38 -0.83
N CYS A 77 24.26 21.15 -1.32
CA CYS A 77 25.57 20.53 -1.54
C CYS A 77 26.23 21.06 -2.82
N LYS A 78 27.55 21.23 -2.81
CA LYS A 78 28.31 21.69 -3.98
C LYS A 78 28.80 20.50 -4.80
N ILE A 79 27.94 20.07 -5.73
CA ILE A 79 28.17 18.92 -6.62
C ILE A 79 29.36 19.17 -7.55
N THR A 80 30.23 18.17 -7.67
CA THR A 80 31.36 18.22 -8.60
C THR A 80 30.92 17.73 -9.99
N SER A 81 30.51 18.68 -10.83
CA SER A 81 30.36 18.41 -12.26
C SER A 81 31.70 18.01 -12.88
N PRO A 82 31.72 17.41 -14.09
CA PRO A 82 32.97 17.15 -14.83
C PRO A 82 33.84 18.41 -15.00
N LEU A 83 33.20 19.59 -14.97
CA LEU A 83 33.86 20.89 -15.00
C LEU A 83 34.77 21.10 -13.79
N GLU A 84 34.29 20.86 -12.58
CA GLU A 84 35.12 21.00 -11.38
C GLU A 84 36.20 19.90 -11.32
N GLY A 85 35.82 18.66 -11.62
CA GLY A 85 36.72 17.50 -11.54
C GLY A 85 37.96 17.60 -12.45
N LEU A 86 37.79 18.09 -13.69
CA LEU A 86 38.90 18.20 -14.66
C LEU A 86 39.74 19.48 -14.46
N SER A 87 39.16 20.57 -13.94
CA SER A 87 39.85 21.85 -13.72
C SER A 87 41.07 21.76 -12.79
N ALA A 88 41.11 20.76 -11.90
CA ALA A 88 42.24 20.50 -11.00
C ALA A 88 43.49 19.93 -11.71
N PHE A 89 43.47 19.76 -13.04
CA PHE A 89 44.52 19.09 -13.81
C PHE A 89 45.03 19.89 -15.03
N ALA A 90 44.19 20.74 -15.64
CA ALA A 90 44.52 21.50 -16.87
C ALA A 90 43.66 22.77 -17.00
N SER A 91 43.98 23.65 -17.96
CA SER A 91 43.01 24.65 -18.44
C SER A 91 41.95 23.93 -19.27
N VAL A 92 40.67 24.25 -19.07
CA VAL A 92 39.57 23.55 -19.74
C VAL A 92 38.54 24.52 -20.29
N THR A 93 38.15 24.33 -21.55
CA THR A 93 37.10 25.07 -22.24
C THR A 93 35.86 24.20 -22.32
N TYR A 94 34.71 24.74 -21.88
CA TYR A 94 33.43 24.03 -21.86
C TYR A 94 32.49 24.59 -22.92
N ALA A 95 31.83 23.72 -23.67
CA ALA A 95 30.80 24.10 -24.64
C ALA A 95 29.57 23.19 -24.50
N GLU A 96 28.57 23.72 -23.81
CA GLU A 96 27.29 23.06 -23.57
C GLU A 96 26.41 23.08 -24.83
N ALA A 97 25.84 21.93 -25.19
CA ALA A 97 24.86 21.80 -26.27
C ALA A 97 23.45 21.65 -25.66
N CYS A 98 22.42 22.22 -26.30
CA CYS A 98 21.06 22.16 -25.75
C CYS A 98 20.44 20.76 -25.93
N ASP A 99 19.84 20.24 -24.86
CA ASP A 99 19.25 18.88 -24.82
C ASP A 99 17.75 18.83 -25.19
N SER A 100 17.08 19.99 -25.30
CA SER A 100 15.63 20.04 -25.52
C SER A 100 15.18 19.71 -26.95
N VAL A 101 14.09 18.93 -27.07
CA VAL A 101 13.44 18.54 -28.34
C VAL A 101 12.96 19.73 -29.19
N LEU A 102 12.82 20.91 -28.57
CA LEU A 102 12.36 22.14 -29.23
C LEU A 102 13.47 22.93 -29.95
N CYS A 103 14.75 22.68 -29.67
CA CYS A 103 15.86 23.54 -30.13
C CYS A 103 16.39 23.17 -31.54
N LYS A 104 15.72 23.65 -32.60
CA LYS A 104 16.04 23.33 -34.01
C LYS A 104 17.19 24.14 -34.65
N THR A 105 18.22 24.56 -33.91
CA THR A 105 19.20 25.54 -34.41
C THR A 105 20.67 25.08 -34.30
N TYR A 106 21.36 25.02 -35.44
CA TYR A 106 22.79 24.62 -35.57
C TYR A 106 23.80 25.47 -34.77
N MET A 107 23.39 26.60 -34.17
CA MET A 107 24.29 27.60 -33.57
C MET A 107 25.02 27.12 -32.31
N LEU A 108 24.67 25.97 -31.74
CA LEU A 108 25.29 25.42 -30.52
C LEU A 108 26.38 24.36 -30.79
N ILE A 109 26.48 23.81 -32.01
CA ILE A 109 27.53 22.85 -32.36
C ILE A 109 28.84 23.57 -32.72
N ILE A 110 28.75 24.78 -33.29
CA ILE A 110 29.93 25.57 -33.71
C ILE A 110 30.87 25.90 -32.52
N PRO A 111 30.40 26.36 -31.34
CA PRO A 111 31.29 26.58 -30.19
C PRO A 111 31.98 25.30 -29.69
N ALA A 112 31.30 24.15 -29.76
CA ALA A 112 31.88 22.85 -29.40
C ALA A 112 32.98 22.42 -30.39
N MET A 113 32.77 22.66 -31.68
CA MET A 113 33.78 22.47 -32.73
C MET A 113 34.98 23.41 -32.52
N GLU A 114 34.75 24.69 -32.24
CA GLU A 114 35.80 25.69 -32.00
C GLU A 114 36.64 25.39 -30.74
N ALA A 115 36.03 24.87 -29.68
CA ALA A 115 36.75 24.37 -28.51
C ALA A 115 37.65 23.17 -28.87
N ALA A 116 37.11 22.15 -29.53
CA ALA A 116 37.85 20.93 -29.89
C ALA A 116 38.97 21.16 -30.92
N ILE A 117 38.84 22.15 -31.80
CA ILE A 117 39.88 22.54 -32.78
C ILE A 117 41.16 23.06 -32.09
N ASN A 118 41.07 23.54 -30.86
CA ASN A 118 42.14 24.25 -30.14
C ASN A 118 42.62 23.54 -28.86
N ALA A 119 42.15 22.31 -28.59
CA ALA A 119 42.49 21.56 -27.39
C ALA A 119 43.58 20.49 -27.62
N ASP A 120 44.32 20.17 -26.57
CA ASP A 120 45.28 19.07 -26.50
C ASP A 120 44.59 17.72 -26.22
N ALA A 121 43.36 17.75 -25.67
CA ALA A 121 42.47 16.59 -25.52
C ALA A 121 40.99 17.03 -25.65
N THR A 122 40.15 16.19 -26.25
CA THR A 122 38.71 16.45 -26.45
C THR A 122 37.90 15.37 -25.74
N ILE A 123 37.00 15.79 -24.86
CA ILE A 123 36.06 14.93 -24.13
C ILE A 123 34.64 15.32 -24.56
N ILE A 124 33.85 14.34 -24.98
CA ILE A 124 32.43 14.54 -25.31
C ILE A 124 31.56 13.90 -24.24
N VAL A 125 30.68 14.67 -23.60
CA VAL A 125 29.78 14.19 -22.53
C VAL A 125 28.33 14.22 -23.00
N VAL A 126 27.79 13.04 -23.26
CA VAL A 126 26.47 12.79 -23.88
C VAL A 126 25.72 11.73 -23.07
N GLY A 127 24.43 11.58 -23.31
CA GLY A 127 23.61 10.75 -22.43
C GLY A 127 22.13 11.00 -22.53
N LEU A 128 21.46 10.64 -21.45
CA LEU A 128 20.04 10.87 -21.22
C LEU A 128 19.91 11.76 -19.98
N SER A 129 19.06 12.78 -20.07
CA SER A 129 18.54 13.39 -18.86
C SER A 129 17.69 12.36 -18.11
N THR A 130 17.65 12.52 -16.80
CA THR A 130 16.80 11.74 -15.89
C THR A 130 15.31 11.89 -16.24
N GLU A 131 14.89 13.03 -16.79
CA GLU A 131 13.54 13.23 -17.37
C GLU A 131 13.17 12.23 -18.50
N ILE A 132 14.13 11.44 -19.02
CA ILE A 132 13.94 10.44 -20.08
C ILE A 132 14.11 9.00 -19.53
N GLU A 133 14.55 8.83 -18.28
CA GLU A 133 14.69 7.55 -17.58
C GLU A 133 13.98 7.53 -16.20
N ASP A 134 13.00 8.43 -16.00
CA ASP A 134 12.17 8.55 -14.79
C ASP A 134 11.03 7.51 -14.75
N GLU A 135 10.42 7.32 -13.57
CA GLU A 135 9.37 6.33 -13.39
C GLU A 135 8.12 6.64 -14.24
N GLY A 136 7.66 5.66 -15.01
CA GLY A 136 6.53 5.78 -15.93
C GLY A 136 6.87 6.17 -17.37
N LEU A 137 8.15 6.36 -17.72
CA LEU A 137 8.58 6.77 -19.08
C LEU A 137 9.37 5.68 -19.83
N ASP A 138 8.65 4.71 -20.41
CA ASP A 138 9.25 3.63 -21.21
C ASP A 138 9.96 4.13 -22.49
N ARG A 139 11.26 3.87 -22.60
CA ARG A 139 12.09 4.26 -23.75
C ARG A 139 11.81 3.41 -24.99
N ILE A 140 10.99 3.92 -25.90
CA ILE A 140 10.66 3.29 -27.20
C ILE A 140 11.87 3.07 -28.14
N HIS A 141 13.06 3.61 -27.86
CA HIS A 141 14.29 3.29 -28.59
C HIS A 141 15.59 3.52 -27.80
N LEU A 142 16.62 2.74 -28.12
CA LEU A 142 17.96 2.84 -27.50
C LEU A 142 18.84 3.98 -28.05
N LYS A 143 18.37 4.84 -28.95
CA LYS A 143 19.17 5.92 -29.54
C LYS A 143 19.43 7.04 -28.51
N LEU A 144 20.55 7.76 -28.66
CA LEU A 144 20.73 9.08 -28.04
C LEU A 144 19.66 10.08 -28.53
N PRO A 145 19.19 10.99 -27.67
CA PRO A 145 18.16 11.97 -28.02
C PRO A 145 18.74 13.14 -28.84
N GLY A 146 17.81 13.91 -29.44
CA GLY A 146 18.12 15.18 -30.11
C GLY A 146 19.24 15.08 -31.17
N TYR A 147 20.16 16.04 -31.10
CA TYR A 147 21.29 16.16 -32.04
C TYR A 147 22.60 15.54 -31.49
N GLN A 148 22.57 14.82 -30.37
CA GLN A 148 23.80 14.35 -29.71
C GLN A 148 24.67 13.46 -30.63
N ASN A 149 24.07 12.60 -31.47
CA ASN A 149 24.80 11.83 -32.50
C ASN A 149 25.54 12.71 -33.51
N GLN A 150 24.90 13.81 -33.96
CA GLN A 150 25.49 14.76 -34.91
C GLN A 150 26.61 15.58 -34.25
N LEU A 151 26.44 15.96 -32.98
CA LEU A 151 27.47 16.62 -32.18
C LEU A 151 28.73 15.74 -32.06
N ILE A 152 28.57 14.45 -31.71
CA ILE A 152 29.70 13.52 -31.62
C ILE A 152 30.45 13.45 -32.96
N GLN A 153 29.73 13.30 -34.07
CA GLN A 153 30.33 13.26 -35.41
C GLN A 153 31.05 14.56 -35.75
N GLN A 154 30.37 15.71 -35.68
CA GLN A 154 30.92 16.98 -36.13
C GLN A 154 32.08 17.49 -35.26
N VAL A 155 32.11 17.16 -33.97
CA VAL A 155 33.27 17.42 -33.09
C VAL A 155 34.42 16.45 -33.40
N THR A 156 34.15 15.17 -33.60
CA THR A 156 35.17 14.15 -33.94
C THR A 156 35.79 14.38 -35.33
N ASP A 157 35.03 14.97 -36.27
CA ASP A 157 35.50 15.34 -37.61
C ASP A 157 36.50 16.52 -37.61
N VAL A 158 36.47 17.38 -36.58
CA VAL A 158 37.35 18.57 -36.49
C VAL A 158 38.36 18.54 -35.34
N SER A 159 38.18 17.65 -34.37
CA SER A 159 39.13 17.42 -33.29
C SER A 159 40.46 16.92 -33.87
N LYS A 160 41.55 17.66 -33.63
CA LYS A 160 42.91 17.28 -34.09
C LYS A 160 43.54 16.20 -33.21
N VAL A 161 42.86 15.83 -32.13
CA VAL A 161 43.28 14.88 -31.09
C VAL A 161 42.18 13.83 -30.89
N PRO A 162 42.52 12.60 -30.43
CA PRO A 162 41.52 11.58 -30.20
C PRO A 162 40.49 12.01 -29.15
N VAL A 163 39.24 11.59 -29.36
CA VAL A 163 38.08 11.93 -28.54
C VAL A 163 37.84 10.86 -27.48
N ILE A 164 37.61 11.29 -26.23
CA ILE A 164 37.08 10.43 -25.17
C ILE A 164 35.57 10.66 -25.09
N LEU A 165 34.77 9.60 -25.28
CA LEU A 165 33.31 9.69 -25.20
C LEU A 165 32.84 9.24 -23.81
N VAL A 166 32.19 10.13 -23.06
CA VAL A 166 31.55 9.83 -21.78
C VAL A 166 30.05 9.75 -21.99
N ILE A 167 29.45 8.63 -21.58
CA ILE A 167 28.03 8.31 -21.76
C ILE A 167 27.37 8.21 -20.39
N MET A 168 26.44 9.12 -20.10
CA MET A 168 25.67 9.17 -18.85
C MET A 168 24.26 8.60 -19.07
N SER A 169 23.94 7.49 -18.40
CA SER A 169 22.61 6.86 -18.42
C SER A 169 22.51 5.72 -17.41
N ALA A 170 21.30 5.46 -16.90
CA ALA A 170 21.00 4.19 -16.23
C ALA A 170 20.75 3.08 -17.26
N GLY A 171 20.04 3.38 -18.35
CA GLY A 171 19.73 2.42 -19.40
C GLY A 171 20.80 2.29 -20.49
N GLY A 172 20.66 1.25 -21.31
CA GLY A 172 21.53 1.02 -22.48
C GLY A 172 21.35 2.05 -23.59
N ILE A 173 22.43 2.34 -24.34
CA ILE A 173 22.44 3.29 -25.46
C ILE A 173 23.15 2.71 -26.68
N GLY A 174 22.49 2.79 -27.84
CA GLY A 174 22.95 2.29 -29.13
C GLY A 174 23.90 3.25 -29.85
N ILE A 175 25.17 3.28 -29.42
CA ILE A 175 26.27 4.06 -30.04
C ILE A 175 27.08 3.25 -31.09
N SER A 176 26.41 2.49 -31.96
CA SER A 176 27.07 1.60 -32.94
C SER A 176 27.97 2.30 -33.97
N PHE A 177 27.87 3.62 -34.10
CA PHE A 177 28.71 4.45 -34.97
C PHE A 177 30.04 4.87 -34.32
N ALA A 178 30.15 4.83 -32.99
CA ALA A 178 31.37 5.18 -32.26
C ALA A 178 32.24 3.94 -31.98
N ASN A 179 31.63 2.77 -31.85
CA ASN A 179 32.33 1.51 -31.59
C ASN A 179 33.20 1.11 -32.80
N GLY A 180 34.52 1.30 -32.66
CA GLY A 180 35.51 0.99 -33.70
C GLY A 180 35.95 2.19 -34.55
N ASP A 181 35.46 3.40 -34.30
CA ASP A 181 36.05 4.61 -34.89
C ASP A 181 37.40 4.89 -34.21
N SER A 182 38.50 4.86 -34.97
CA SER A 182 39.85 5.09 -34.45
C SER A 182 40.09 6.49 -33.89
N ARG A 183 39.16 7.43 -34.16
CA ARG A 183 39.15 8.79 -33.61
C ARG A 183 38.48 8.86 -32.23
N ILE A 184 37.70 7.84 -31.85
CA ILE A 184 37.08 7.69 -30.52
C ILE A 184 37.65 6.43 -29.83
N PRO A 185 38.96 6.41 -29.48
CA PRO A 185 39.63 5.21 -28.96
C PRO A 185 39.24 4.84 -27.52
N SER A 186 38.35 5.59 -26.87
CA SER A 186 37.94 5.34 -25.49
C SER A 186 36.51 5.82 -25.25
N ILE A 187 35.69 4.93 -24.70
CA ILE A 187 34.30 5.18 -24.34
C ILE A 187 34.12 4.77 -22.87
N LEU A 188 33.65 5.70 -22.05
CA LEU A 188 33.36 5.50 -20.63
C LEU A 188 31.85 5.60 -20.42
N TRP A 189 31.21 4.55 -19.91
CA TRP A 189 29.82 4.60 -19.47
C TRP A 189 29.76 4.87 -17.97
N SER A 190 28.77 5.65 -17.53
CA SER A 190 28.46 5.91 -16.13
C SER A 190 26.95 5.96 -15.91
N GLY A 191 26.44 5.07 -15.07
CA GLY A 191 25.22 5.36 -14.31
C GLY A 191 25.42 6.63 -13.46
N TYR A 192 24.34 7.37 -13.20
CA TYR A 192 24.36 8.72 -12.59
C TYR A 192 25.26 8.77 -11.33
N PRO A 193 26.46 9.37 -11.40
CA PRO A 193 27.55 9.03 -10.47
C PRO A 193 27.59 9.85 -9.15
N GLY A 194 26.52 10.58 -8.82
CA GLY A 194 26.39 11.33 -7.56
C GLY A 194 27.34 12.52 -7.39
N GLU A 195 27.37 13.09 -6.18
CA GLU A 195 28.02 14.38 -5.86
C GLU A 195 29.52 14.47 -6.24
N GLU A 196 30.23 13.34 -6.19
CA GLU A 196 31.67 13.23 -6.48
C GLU A 196 31.97 12.64 -7.86
N GLY A 197 30.93 12.47 -8.69
CA GLY A 197 30.99 11.77 -9.97
C GLY A 197 31.90 12.43 -11.00
N GLY A 198 31.91 13.75 -11.11
CA GLY A 198 32.84 14.48 -11.98
C GLY A 198 34.30 14.26 -11.59
N ARG A 199 34.60 14.17 -10.29
CA ARG A 199 35.95 13.85 -9.80
C ARG A 199 36.32 12.39 -10.00
N ALA A 200 35.37 11.46 -9.89
CA ALA A 200 35.58 10.04 -10.20
C ALA A 200 35.91 9.83 -11.69
N ILE A 201 35.12 10.42 -12.60
CA ILE A 201 35.34 10.40 -14.05
C ILE A 201 36.72 11.00 -14.40
N ALA A 202 37.08 12.16 -13.84
CA ALA A 202 38.38 12.77 -14.03
C ALA A 202 39.55 11.88 -13.58
N ASN A 203 39.42 11.20 -12.44
CA ASN A 203 40.45 10.28 -11.93
C ASN A 203 40.65 9.05 -12.84
N ILE A 204 39.59 8.56 -13.49
CA ILE A 204 39.69 7.47 -14.48
C ILE A 204 40.36 7.98 -15.76
N ILE A 205 39.90 9.11 -16.31
CA ILE A 205 40.43 9.71 -17.56
C ILE A 205 41.94 10.03 -17.45
N PHE A 206 42.40 10.52 -16.29
CA PHE A 206 43.82 10.80 -16.05
C PHE A 206 44.60 9.62 -15.44
N GLY A 207 44.01 8.42 -15.33
CA GLY A 207 44.68 7.22 -14.84
C GLY A 207 45.10 7.24 -13.36
N LYS A 208 44.57 8.17 -12.56
CA LYS A 208 44.71 8.17 -11.09
C LYS A 208 43.95 7.02 -10.43
N TYR A 209 42.92 6.50 -11.10
CA TYR A 209 42.17 5.33 -10.66
C TYR A 209 41.92 4.39 -11.84
N ASN A 210 42.34 3.13 -11.71
CA ASN A 210 42.06 2.07 -12.68
C ASN A 210 41.09 1.05 -12.03
N PRO A 211 39.80 1.04 -12.39
CA PRO A 211 38.83 0.12 -11.79
C PRO A 211 39.17 -1.36 -12.04
N ALA A 212 39.85 -1.68 -13.15
CA ALA A 212 40.31 -3.05 -13.45
C ALA A 212 41.54 -3.50 -12.63
N SER A 213 42.07 -2.64 -11.74
CA SER A 213 43.13 -2.99 -10.79
C SER A 213 42.66 -3.06 -9.33
N ALA A 214 41.37 -2.88 -9.06
CA ALA A 214 40.80 -3.20 -7.77
C ALA A 214 40.90 -4.72 -7.52
N PRO A 215 41.53 -5.19 -6.42
CA PRO A 215 41.76 -6.61 -6.20
C PRO A 215 40.44 -7.33 -5.89
N THR A 216 40.13 -8.36 -6.69
CA THR A 216 39.08 -9.32 -6.35
C THR A 216 39.48 -10.07 -5.06
N PRO A 217 38.61 -10.12 -4.03
CA PRO A 217 38.98 -10.73 -2.75
C PRO A 217 39.06 -12.26 -2.87
N SER A 218 40.28 -12.79 -2.87
CA SER A 218 40.59 -14.22 -2.76
C SER A 218 40.99 -14.57 -1.32
N PRO A 219 40.56 -15.71 -0.76
CA PRO A 219 40.73 -16.00 0.67
C PRO A 219 42.17 -16.37 1.07
N SER A 220 42.51 -16.01 2.31
CA SER A 220 43.67 -16.43 3.11
C SER A 220 45.08 -16.03 2.66
N SER A 221 45.65 -15.05 3.39
CA SER A 221 46.99 -15.19 3.99
C SER A 221 47.06 -14.31 5.24
N SER A 222 47.84 -14.72 6.24
CA SER A 222 47.80 -14.11 7.58
C SER A 222 48.81 -12.97 7.78
N VAL A 223 48.32 -11.82 8.24
CA VAL A 223 49.12 -10.74 8.82
C VAL A 223 48.58 -10.45 10.21
N ASN A 224 49.43 -10.53 11.23
CA ASN A 224 49.06 -10.26 12.62
C ASN A 224 48.88 -8.76 12.86
N LEU A 225 47.67 -8.26 12.60
CA LEU A 225 47.11 -7.14 13.34
C LEU A 225 46.22 -7.72 14.45
N THR A 226 46.32 -7.19 15.67
CA THR A 226 45.48 -7.62 16.80
C THR A 226 44.04 -7.19 16.55
N ALA A 227 43.23 -8.14 16.07
CA ALA A 227 41.88 -7.89 15.62
C ALA A 227 40.92 -7.64 16.81
N PRO A 228 40.02 -6.64 16.72
CA PRO A 228 38.67 -6.78 17.24
C PRO A 228 38.03 -8.04 16.63
N GLN A 229 37.04 -8.62 17.31
CA GLN A 229 36.51 -9.94 16.96
C GLN A 229 35.74 -9.94 15.61
N SER A 230 35.31 -11.14 15.22
CA SER A 230 34.44 -11.47 14.08
C SER A 230 33.30 -10.49 13.78
N ASN A 231 32.68 -10.62 12.60
CA ASN A 231 31.36 -10.05 12.32
C ASN A 231 30.31 -10.60 13.31
N VAL A 232 30.21 -10.00 14.50
CA VAL A 232 29.18 -10.31 15.49
C VAL A 232 27.93 -9.51 15.11
N THR A 233 26.98 -10.18 14.47
CA THR A 233 25.61 -9.66 14.31
C THR A 233 24.91 -9.72 15.68
N PHE A 234 25.03 -8.63 16.44
CA PHE A 234 24.33 -8.45 17.71
C PHE A 234 22.81 -8.36 17.48
N SER A 235 22.03 -9.13 18.22
CA SER A 235 20.57 -9.27 18.01
C SER A 235 19.70 -8.26 18.76
N TYR A 236 20.27 -7.39 19.59
CA TYR A 236 19.57 -6.33 20.32
C TYR A 236 20.52 -5.19 20.75
N VAL A 237 19.98 -4.03 21.11
CA VAL A 237 20.77 -2.82 21.44
C VAL A 237 21.62 -3.03 22.69
N CYS A 238 21.00 -3.39 23.82
CA CYS A 238 21.65 -3.45 25.14
C CYS A 238 22.47 -4.74 25.40
N ASP A 239 22.97 -5.38 24.34
CA ASP A 239 23.94 -6.46 24.50
C ASP A 239 25.26 -5.90 25.07
N PRO A 240 25.80 -6.45 26.18
CA PRO A 240 27.02 -5.94 26.78
C PRO A 240 28.23 -5.94 25.83
N SER A 241 28.38 -7.02 25.04
CA SER A 241 29.47 -7.15 24.06
C SER A 241 29.32 -6.16 22.91
N ARG A 242 28.07 -5.80 22.55
CA ARG A 242 27.80 -4.72 21.59
C ARG A 242 28.24 -3.36 22.12
N PHE A 243 27.99 -3.06 23.38
CA PHE A 243 28.46 -1.83 24.02
C PHE A 243 29.99 -1.81 24.13
N GLU A 244 30.61 -2.90 24.57
CA GLU A 244 32.08 -3.04 24.65
C GLU A 244 32.77 -2.85 23.29
N ALA A 245 32.21 -3.43 22.22
CA ALA A 245 32.71 -3.26 20.85
C ALA A 245 32.65 -1.81 20.34
N ASN A 246 31.81 -0.96 20.92
CA ASN A 246 31.72 0.48 20.65
C ASN A 246 32.51 1.34 21.66
N GLY A 247 33.28 0.72 22.58
CA GLY A 247 34.02 1.44 23.63
C GLY A 247 33.14 1.99 24.76
N LEU A 248 31.93 1.46 24.92
CA LEU A 248 30.94 1.87 25.93
C LEU A 248 30.74 0.78 26.98
N ALA A 249 30.28 1.15 28.17
CA ALA A 249 29.84 0.21 29.20
C ALA A 249 28.32 0.29 29.37
N VAL A 250 27.60 -0.81 29.13
CA VAL A 250 26.12 -0.86 29.16
C VAL A 250 25.54 -0.43 30.53
N SER A 251 26.27 -0.69 31.62
CA SER A 251 25.92 -0.28 32.98
C SER A 251 25.85 1.24 33.22
N ASN A 252 26.35 2.06 32.30
CA ASN A 252 26.24 3.52 32.38
C ASN A 252 24.88 4.05 31.86
N PHE A 253 24.02 3.20 31.31
CA PHE A 253 22.81 3.58 30.57
C PHE A 253 21.56 2.94 31.22
N ALA A 254 20.73 3.75 31.89
CA ALA A 254 19.56 3.24 32.59
C ALA A 254 18.45 2.78 31.63
N PHE A 255 18.47 3.23 30.36
CA PHE A 255 17.62 2.67 29.31
C PHE A 255 17.91 1.18 29.01
N CYS A 256 19.03 0.63 29.49
CA CYS A 256 19.36 -0.79 29.45
C CYS A 256 19.08 -1.55 30.76
N ASP A 257 18.59 -0.88 31.81
CA ASP A 257 18.20 -1.54 33.07
C ASP A 257 16.78 -2.11 32.93
N LYS A 258 16.69 -3.44 32.79
CA LYS A 258 15.43 -4.19 32.65
C LYS A 258 14.55 -4.19 33.92
N SER A 259 15.03 -3.67 35.05
CA SER A 259 14.20 -3.49 36.26
C SER A 259 13.33 -2.23 36.22
N LEU A 260 13.62 -1.31 35.28
CA LEU A 260 12.87 -0.08 35.07
C LEU A 260 11.76 -0.26 34.01
N SER A 261 10.66 0.47 34.18
CA SER A 261 9.57 0.52 33.19
C SER A 261 10.03 1.17 31.87
N TYR A 262 9.45 0.74 30.75
CA TYR A 262 9.80 1.25 29.42
C TYR A 262 9.69 2.77 29.30
N SER A 263 8.73 3.41 29.96
CA SER A 263 8.59 4.87 29.95
C SER A 263 9.77 5.60 30.60
N VAL A 264 10.29 5.09 31.72
CA VAL A 264 11.49 5.61 32.41
C VAL A 264 12.74 5.35 31.57
N ARG A 265 12.84 4.15 30.96
CA ARG A 265 13.95 3.77 30.10
C ARG A 265 14.01 4.61 28.82
N ALA A 266 12.88 4.80 28.14
CA ALA A 266 12.78 5.68 26.99
C ALA A 266 13.10 7.13 27.38
N LYS A 267 12.71 7.60 28.57
CA LYS A 267 13.14 8.92 29.06
C LYS A 267 14.66 9.01 29.25
N ASP A 268 15.32 8.04 29.88
CA ASP A 268 16.79 8.05 30.02
C ASP A 268 17.51 8.01 28.66
N LEU A 269 16.96 7.33 27.67
CA LEU A 269 17.47 7.34 26.30
C LEU A 269 17.37 8.73 25.66
N ILE A 270 16.21 9.38 25.79
CA ILE A 270 15.89 10.69 25.18
C ILE A 270 16.64 11.83 25.90
N ASP A 271 16.70 11.83 27.23
CA ASP A 271 17.42 12.81 28.06
C ASP A 271 18.93 12.85 27.74
N ARG A 272 19.48 11.79 27.16
CA ARG A 272 20.89 11.69 26.76
C ARG A 272 21.18 12.23 25.36
N MET A 273 20.17 12.48 24.53
CA MET A 273 20.31 12.99 23.16
C MET A 273 20.39 14.53 23.13
N THR A 274 21.13 15.08 22.17
CA THR A 274 21.00 16.51 21.80
C THR A 274 19.79 16.72 20.90
N LEU A 275 19.31 17.96 20.77
CA LEU A 275 18.21 18.33 19.86
C LEU A 275 18.39 17.77 18.44
N SER A 276 19.56 17.97 17.83
CA SER A 276 19.88 17.46 16.48
C SER A 276 19.90 15.93 16.38
N GLU A 277 20.23 15.23 17.47
CA GLU A 277 20.14 13.77 17.51
C GLU A 277 18.69 13.31 17.67
N LYS A 278 17.89 13.99 18.50
CA LYS A 278 16.45 13.71 18.71
C LYS A 278 15.66 13.84 17.40
N THR A 279 15.81 14.95 16.68
CA THR A 279 15.08 15.19 15.42
C THR A 279 15.39 14.15 14.34
N ARG A 280 16.62 13.63 14.33
CA ARG A 280 17.06 12.54 13.43
C ARG A 280 16.53 11.14 13.80
N GLN A 281 15.68 11.01 14.81
CA GLN A 281 14.96 9.77 15.12
C GLN A 281 13.45 9.85 14.83
N LEU A 282 12.98 11.00 14.32
CA LEU A 282 11.57 11.26 14.03
C LEU A 282 11.13 10.86 12.61
N GLY A 283 12.08 10.48 11.74
CA GLY A 283 11.77 9.94 10.41
C GLY A 283 11.78 8.41 10.39
N ASP A 284 11.20 7.82 9.35
CA ASP A 284 11.22 6.39 9.05
C ASP A 284 12.65 5.82 9.00
N HIS A 285 13.56 6.57 8.37
CA HIS A 285 14.99 6.30 8.49
C HIS A 285 15.59 6.94 9.76
N ALA A 286 15.51 6.25 10.89
CA ALA A 286 16.09 6.71 12.15
C ALA A 286 17.62 6.56 12.15
N TYR A 287 18.35 7.68 12.27
CA TYR A 287 19.80 7.72 12.07
C TYR A 287 20.62 7.10 13.20
N GLY A 288 20.01 6.79 14.34
CA GLY A 288 20.68 6.30 15.54
C GLY A 288 21.51 7.37 16.26
N VAL A 289 22.16 6.97 17.36
CA VAL A 289 23.04 7.83 18.17
C VAL A 289 24.24 6.99 18.68
N PRO A 290 25.31 6.84 17.87
CA PRO A 290 26.41 5.92 18.19
C PRO A 290 27.11 6.21 19.53
N ARG A 291 27.21 7.48 19.95
CA ARG A 291 27.86 7.88 21.22
C ARG A 291 27.16 7.40 22.49
N ILE A 292 25.90 6.94 22.40
CA ILE A 292 25.18 6.26 23.48
C ILE A 292 24.85 4.81 23.12
N GLY A 293 25.46 4.28 22.06
CA GLY A 293 25.25 2.91 21.60
C GLY A 293 23.92 2.66 20.87
N LEU A 294 23.13 3.68 20.53
CA LEU A 294 21.90 3.47 19.77
C LEU A 294 22.22 3.28 18.27
N PRO A 295 21.85 2.16 17.62
CA PRO A 295 22.04 1.95 16.18
C PRO A 295 20.99 2.71 15.38
N LYS A 296 21.14 2.68 14.05
CA LYS A 296 20.04 3.02 13.12
C LYS A 296 18.83 2.11 13.32
N TYR A 297 17.65 2.59 12.91
CA TYR A 297 16.46 1.78 12.72
C TYR A 297 15.75 2.18 11.42
N GLU A 298 14.99 1.25 10.86
CA GLU A 298 14.18 1.47 9.66
C GLU A 298 12.73 1.09 9.99
N TRP A 299 11.83 2.07 9.98
CA TRP A 299 10.45 1.88 10.44
C TRP A 299 9.54 1.34 9.34
N TRP A 300 9.82 1.68 8.08
CA TRP A 300 8.94 1.36 6.95
C TRP A 300 9.17 -0.07 6.43
N SER A 301 8.34 -1.00 6.92
CA SER A 301 8.17 -2.34 6.33
C SER A 301 6.69 -2.61 6.05
N GLU A 302 6.37 -3.46 5.09
CA GLU A 302 4.99 -3.78 4.71
C GLU A 302 4.65 -5.27 4.90
N ALA A 303 3.42 -5.55 5.33
CA ALA A 303 2.95 -6.88 5.74
C ALA A 303 1.47 -7.11 5.39
N LEU A 304 1.00 -6.55 4.28
CA LEU A 304 -0.44 -6.45 3.97
C LEU A 304 -1.15 -7.80 3.88
N HIS A 305 -0.53 -8.77 3.19
CA HIS A 305 -0.99 -10.16 3.10
C HIS A 305 0.18 -11.13 2.88
N GLY A 306 1.32 -10.82 3.50
CA GLY A 306 2.64 -11.42 3.23
C GLY A 306 3.72 -10.38 3.54
N VAL A 307 4.92 -10.82 3.91
CA VAL A 307 6.04 -9.88 4.13
C VAL A 307 6.47 -9.30 2.79
N SER A 308 6.48 -7.97 2.67
CA SER A 308 6.69 -7.25 1.41
C SER A 308 7.93 -6.36 1.45
N ASN A 309 8.63 -6.28 0.31
CA ASN A 309 9.72 -5.35 0.05
C ASN A 309 9.23 -4.03 -0.61
N THR A 310 7.95 -3.67 -0.41
CA THR A 310 7.47 -2.30 -0.58
C THR A 310 7.94 -1.48 0.62
N GLY A 311 8.77 -0.47 0.37
CA GLY A 311 9.48 0.29 1.41
C GLY A 311 10.89 -0.27 1.72
N PRO A 312 11.77 0.53 2.35
CA PRO A 312 13.18 0.21 2.57
C PRO A 312 13.45 -0.86 3.63
N GLY A 313 12.50 -1.16 4.53
CA GLY A 313 12.75 -2.00 5.70
C GLY A 313 12.90 -3.49 5.43
N VAL A 314 12.57 -4.01 4.25
CA VAL A 314 12.57 -5.46 3.94
C VAL A 314 13.39 -5.76 2.69
N HIS A 315 14.21 -6.81 2.75
CA HIS A 315 15.10 -7.22 1.66
C HIS A 315 15.05 -8.74 1.43
N PHE A 316 14.89 -9.17 0.18
CA PHE A 316 15.01 -10.56 -0.25
C PHE A 316 16.37 -10.79 -0.95
N ASP A 317 17.04 -11.90 -0.63
CA ASP A 317 18.37 -12.28 -1.16
C ASP A 317 18.63 -13.80 -1.08
N GLU A 318 19.87 -14.27 -1.24
CA GLU A 318 20.19 -15.71 -1.12
C GLU A 318 19.91 -16.28 0.30
N ALA A 319 19.97 -15.44 1.34
CA ALA A 319 19.65 -15.84 2.71
C ALA A 319 18.14 -16.01 2.89
N VAL A 320 17.32 -15.04 2.44
CA VAL A 320 15.85 -15.17 2.39
C VAL A 320 15.35 -14.81 0.98
N PRO A 321 15.12 -15.79 0.09
CA PRO A 321 14.77 -15.52 -1.31
C PRO A 321 13.26 -15.24 -1.53
N SER A 322 12.42 -15.55 -0.55
CA SER A 322 10.96 -15.47 -0.64
C SER A 322 10.28 -15.51 0.73
N ALA A 323 9.00 -15.12 0.78
CA ALA A 323 8.08 -15.22 1.91
C ALA A 323 6.67 -15.59 1.41
N THR A 324 5.84 -16.16 2.29
CA THR A 324 4.51 -16.68 1.97
C THR A 324 3.58 -15.53 1.58
N ASN A 325 3.03 -15.59 0.36
CA ASN A 325 2.04 -14.63 -0.10
C ASN A 325 0.64 -15.23 -0.02
N PHE A 326 -0.19 -14.67 0.87
CA PHE A 326 -1.62 -14.97 0.97
C PHE A 326 -2.39 -14.34 -0.20
N PRO A 327 -3.67 -14.68 -0.41
CA PRO A 327 -4.56 -13.87 -1.24
C PRO A 327 -4.60 -12.41 -0.77
N ALA A 328 -4.93 -11.50 -1.67
CA ALA A 328 -5.15 -10.10 -1.29
C ALA A 328 -6.30 -9.98 -0.27
N VAL A 329 -6.26 -8.93 0.56
CA VAL A 329 -7.11 -8.76 1.75
C VAL A 329 -8.59 -8.90 1.42
N ILE A 330 -9.04 -8.39 0.28
CA ILE A 330 -10.43 -8.49 -0.17
C ILE A 330 -10.91 -9.93 -0.38
N LEU A 331 -10.04 -10.87 -0.78
CA LEU A 331 -10.41 -12.29 -0.89
C LEU A 331 -10.28 -13.02 0.46
N MET A 332 -9.30 -12.65 1.29
CA MET A 332 -9.24 -13.16 2.67
C MET A 332 -10.51 -12.79 3.44
N ALA A 333 -11.01 -11.55 3.29
CA ALA A 333 -12.26 -11.09 3.88
C ALA A 333 -13.49 -11.89 3.39
N ALA A 334 -13.50 -12.31 2.13
CA ALA A 334 -14.57 -13.12 1.55
C ALA A 334 -14.76 -14.51 2.21
N SER A 335 -13.79 -15.00 2.98
CA SER A 335 -13.96 -16.20 3.82
C SER A 335 -14.92 -16.00 5.00
N PHE A 336 -14.99 -14.77 5.52
CA PHE A 336 -15.62 -14.43 6.81
C PHE A 336 -15.13 -15.30 7.98
N ASN A 337 -13.87 -15.74 7.95
CA ASN A 337 -13.26 -16.58 8.98
C ASN A 337 -12.26 -15.79 9.85
N GLN A 338 -12.72 -15.32 11.01
CA GLN A 338 -11.91 -14.54 11.96
C GLN A 338 -10.64 -15.26 12.41
N SER A 339 -10.73 -16.57 12.67
CA SER A 339 -9.59 -17.39 13.08
C SER A 339 -8.54 -17.44 11.99
N LEU A 340 -8.94 -17.64 10.73
CA LEU A 340 -8.05 -17.67 9.57
C LEU A 340 -7.35 -16.31 9.34
N TRP A 341 -8.04 -15.19 9.58
CA TRP A 341 -7.43 -13.86 9.55
C TRP A 341 -6.38 -13.68 10.64
N LYS A 342 -6.63 -14.18 11.87
CA LYS A 342 -5.61 -14.18 12.92
C LYS A 342 -4.43 -15.09 12.55
N THR A 343 -4.67 -16.30 12.05
CA THR A 343 -3.63 -17.24 11.66
C THR A 343 -2.77 -16.72 10.50
N ALA A 344 -3.35 -16.04 9.50
CA ALA A 344 -2.58 -15.36 8.46
C ALA A 344 -1.64 -14.30 9.06
N GLY A 345 -2.13 -13.44 9.96
CA GLY A 345 -1.28 -12.48 10.68
C GLY A 345 -0.22 -13.15 11.57
N GLN A 346 -0.52 -14.31 12.17
CA GLN A 346 0.45 -15.10 12.95
C GLN A 346 1.56 -15.67 12.06
N ILE A 347 1.24 -16.15 10.87
CA ILE A 347 2.21 -16.65 9.90
C ILE A 347 3.09 -15.50 9.39
N VAL A 348 2.49 -14.40 8.93
CA VAL A 348 3.23 -13.22 8.43
C VAL A 348 4.15 -12.65 9.50
N SER A 349 3.73 -12.61 10.78
CA SER A 349 4.60 -12.19 11.88
C SER A 349 5.67 -13.22 12.29
N THR A 350 5.48 -14.51 12.01
CA THR A 350 6.53 -15.54 12.18
C THR A 350 7.62 -15.32 11.16
N GLU A 351 7.26 -15.19 9.88
CA GLU A 351 8.22 -14.97 8.79
C GLU A 351 8.92 -13.62 8.94
N ALA A 352 8.19 -12.57 9.31
CA ALA A 352 8.74 -11.26 9.66
C ALA A 352 9.78 -11.34 10.80
N ARG A 353 9.49 -12.09 11.89
CA ARG A 353 10.46 -12.28 12.99
C ARG A 353 11.68 -13.07 12.53
N ALA A 354 11.51 -14.11 11.72
CA ALA A 354 12.62 -14.86 11.13
C ALA A 354 13.49 -13.97 10.21
N MET A 355 12.89 -13.12 9.37
CA MET A 355 13.62 -12.18 8.53
C MET A 355 14.36 -11.11 9.34
N TYR A 356 13.72 -10.52 10.35
CA TYR A 356 14.34 -9.56 11.27
C TYR A 356 15.51 -10.24 12.03
N ASN A 357 15.36 -11.48 12.53
CA ASN A 357 16.45 -12.27 13.12
C ASN A 357 17.63 -12.54 12.15
N LEU A 358 17.34 -12.76 10.86
CA LEU A 358 18.32 -12.97 9.80
C LEU A 358 18.92 -11.65 9.26
N GLY A 359 18.52 -10.49 9.79
CA GLY A 359 18.97 -9.18 9.33
C GLY A 359 18.48 -8.86 7.90
N ARG A 360 17.22 -9.18 7.61
CA ARG A 360 16.53 -8.99 6.31
C ARG A 360 15.21 -8.26 6.39
N ALA A 361 14.77 -7.91 7.59
CA ALA A 361 13.64 -7.02 7.80
C ALA A 361 13.89 -6.06 8.96
N GLY A 362 13.19 -4.93 8.96
CA GLY A 362 12.79 -4.24 10.17
C GLY A 362 11.85 -5.13 11.00
N LEU A 363 11.41 -4.63 12.15
CA LEU A 363 10.51 -5.40 13.02
C LEU A 363 9.25 -4.62 13.46
N THR A 364 8.90 -3.57 12.69
CA THR A 364 7.67 -2.76 12.67
C THR A 364 7.06 -2.77 11.26
N TYR A 365 5.73 -2.87 11.13
CA TYR A 365 5.06 -3.00 9.83
C TYR A 365 3.82 -2.10 9.69
N TRP A 366 3.65 -1.48 8.52
CA TRP A 366 2.56 -0.55 8.23
C TRP A 366 1.33 -1.21 7.61
N SER A 367 0.82 -2.23 8.28
CA SER A 367 -0.35 -2.99 7.86
C SER A 367 -1.21 -3.37 9.07
N PRO A 368 -2.54 -3.57 8.93
CA PRO A 368 -3.33 -3.61 7.68
C PRO A 368 -3.92 -2.27 7.21
N THR A 369 -4.24 -2.19 5.91
CA THR A 369 -5.15 -1.18 5.35
C THR A 369 -6.59 -1.51 5.74
N ILE A 370 -7.30 -0.58 6.40
CA ILE A 370 -8.62 -0.78 7.01
C ILE A 370 -9.62 0.34 6.70
N ASN A 371 -9.40 1.04 5.59
CA ASN A 371 -10.40 1.91 4.97
C ASN A 371 -11.61 1.08 4.50
N VAL A 372 -12.80 1.70 4.51
CA VAL A 372 -14.05 1.06 4.06
C VAL A 372 -14.28 1.39 2.59
N VAL A 373 -14.62 0.40 1.77
CA VAL A 373 -14.90 0.59 0.34
C VAL A 373 -16.22 1.35 0.13
N ARG A 374 -16.15 2.68 0.07
CA ARG A 374 -17.29 3.59 -0.18
C ARG A 374 -17.73 3.65 -1.64
N ASP A 375 -16.78 3.54 -2.56
CA ASP A 375 -17.01 3.62 -4.00
C ASP A 375 -16.31 2.45 -4.71
N PRO A 376 -17.02 1.66 -5.53
CA PRO A 376 -16.45 0.48 -6.19
C PRO A 376 -15.34 0.81 -7.20
N ARG A 377 -15.16 2.09 -7.56
CA ARG A 377 -14.09 2.55 -8.46
C ARG A 377 -12.69 2.60 -7.83
N TRP A 378 -12.59 2.60 -6.50
CA TRP A 378 -11.34 2.88 -5.80
C TRP A 378 -10.23 1.86 -6.14
N GLY A 379 -9.04 2.36 -6.50
CA GLY A 379 -7.92 1.54 -6.96
C GLY A 379 -7.36 0.58 -5.92
N ARG A 380 -7.37 0.96 -4.64
CA ARG A 380 -6.78 0.19 -3.52
C ARG A 380 -7.76 -0.79 -2.84
N ILE A 381 -8.87 -1.16 -3.50
CA ILE A 381 -9.82 -2.17 -2.96
C ILE A 381 -9.12 -3.50 -2.65
N THR A 382 -8.07 -3.85 -3.39
CA THR A 382 -7.17 -5.00 -3.15
C THR A 382 -6.77 -5.16 -1.69
N GLU A 383 -6.50 -4.04 -1.03
CA GLU A 383 -5.90 -3.95 0.30
C GLU A 383 -6.92 -4.02 1.44
N THR A 384 -8.21 -3.98 1.13
CA THR A 384 -9.25 -3.72 2.13
C THR A 384 -10.15 -4.91 2.39
N PRO A 385 -10.72 -5.04 3.61
CA PRO A 385 -11.72 -6.07 3.91
C PRO A 385 -13.14 -5.78 3.40
N GLY A 386 -13.33 -4.79 2.52
CA GLY A 386 -14.60 -4.51 1.84
C GLY A 386 -15.40 -3.30 2.36
N GLU A 387 -16.72 -3.31 2.13
CA GLU A 387 -17.60 -2.12 2.30
C GLU A 387 -18.33 -2.02 3.65
N ASP A 388 -18.11 -2.97 4.57
CA ASP A 388 -18.79 -3.00 5.87
C ASP A 388 -17.87 -2.59 7.04
N PRO A 389 -18.19 -1.53 7.82
CA PRO A 389 -17.36 -1.08 8.94
C PRO A 389 -17.16 -2.10 10.06
N PHE A 390 -18.11 -3.01 10.29
CA PHE A 390 -17.98 -4.04 11.32
C PHE A 390 -17.08 -5.19 10.86
N VAL A 391 -17.22 -5.66 9.61
CA VAL A 391 -16.33 -6.67 9.01
C VAL A 391 -14.91 -6.13 8.90
N VAL A 392 -14.72 -4.90 8.42
CA VAL A 392 -13.41 -4.26 8.29
C VAL A 392 -12.76 -4.07 9.67
N GLY A 393 -13.50 -3.60 10.68
CA GLY A 393 -13.01 -3.53 12.06
C GLY A 393 -12.69 -4.92 12.67
N THR A 394 -13.49 -5.94 12.36
CA THR A 394 -13.27 -7.31 12.86
C THR A 394 -12.06 -7.97 12.20
N TYR A 395 -11.83 -7.72 10.92
CA TYR A 395 -10.58 -8.10 10.23
C TYR A 395 -9.39 -7.40 10.86
N ALA A 396 -9.47 -6.07 11.05
CA ALA A 396 -8.42 -5.28 11.67
C ALA A 396 -8.00 -5.86 13.03
N VAL A 397 -8.96 -6.11 13.93
CA VAL A 397 -8.71 -6.72 15.25
C VAL A 397 -8.00 -8.07 15.11
N ASN A 398 -8.49 -8.98 14.27
CA ASN A 398 -7.91 -10.33 14.16
C ASN A 398 -6.52 -10.31 13.52
N TYR A 399 -6.30 -9.55 12.45
CA TYR A 399 -5.00 -9.47 11.77
C TYR A 399 -3.95 -8.74 12.61
N VAL A 400 -4.32 -7.63 13.28
CA VAL A 400 -3.44 -6.92 14.23
C VAL A 400 -3.08 -7.81 15.43
N ARG A 401 -4.03 -8.55 15.99
CA ARG A 401 -3.74 -9.55 17.03
C ARG A 401 -2.83 -10.67 16.51
N GLY A 402 -3.04 -11.11 15.26
CA GLY A 402 -2.16 -12.10 14.62
C GLY A 402 -0.73 -11.61 14.44
N LEU A 403 -0.55 -10.35 14.03
CA LEU A 403 0.76 -9.74 13.87
C LEU A 403 1.47 -9.51 15.22
N GLN A 404 0.74 -9.03 16.22
CA GLN A 404 1.34 -8.47 17.43
C GLN A 404 1.44 -9.42 18.62
N ASP A 405 0.52 -10.38 18.76
CA ASP A 405 0.45 -11.21 19.96
C ASP A 405 1.61 -12.23 20.03
N ILE A 406 2.21 -12.38 21.20
CA ILE A 406 3.09 -13.50 21.56
C ILE A 406 2.24 -14.50 22.35
N GLU A 407 2.33 -15.79 22.00
CA GLU A 407 1.54 -16.85 22.62
C GLU A 407 1.80 -16.94 24.14
N GLY A 408 0.72 -16.83 24.92
CA GLY A 408 0.76 -16.80 26.38
C GLY A 408 1.05 -15.41 27.01
N GLU A 409 1.28 -14.37 26.22
CA GLU A 409 1.52 -12.99 26.68
C GLU A 409 0.43 -11.99 26.18
N GLU A 410 -0.69 -12.50 25.67
CA GLU A 410 -1.76 -11.70 25.02
C GLU A 410 -2.55 -10.83 26.01
N THR A 411 -2.57 -11.21 27.29
CA THR A 411 -3.39 -10.61 28.35
C THR A 411 -2.53 -10.03 29.50
N PRO A 412 -1.74 -8.98 29.25
CA PRO A 412 -0.90 -8.35 30.27
C PRO A 412 -1.73 -7.56 31.29
N LYS A 413 -1.09 -7.17 32.39
CA LYS A 413 -1.67 -6.26 33.40
C LYS A 413 -1.61 -4.79 33.00
N ASP A 414 -0.74 -4.45 32.06
CA ASP A 414 -0.54 -3.11 31.49
C ASP A 414 -0.25 -3.28 29.99
N LEU A 415 -1.00 -2.55 29.15
CA LEU A 415 -0.86 -2.61 27.70
C LEU A 415 0.33 -1.77 27.20
N PHE A 416 0.73 -0.72 27.94
CA PHE A 416 1.99 0.00 27.68
C PHE A 416 3.23 -0.85 27.92
N SER A 417 3.11 -1.97 28.66
CA SER A 417 4.20 -2.94 28.86
C SER A 417 4.00 -4.27 28.12
N ARG A 418 3.02 -4.39 27.21
CA ARG A 418 2.76 -5.65 26.49
C ARG A 418 3.91 -5.97 25.51
N PRO A 419 4.58 -7.12 25.61
CA PRO A 419 5.52 -7.57 24.58
C PRO A 419 4.85 -7.70 23.20
N LEU A 420 5.59 -7.46 22.12
CA LEU A 420 5.08 -7.44 20.75
C LEU A 420 5.87 -8.38 19.84
N LYS A 421 5.15 -9.24 19.09
CA LYS A 421 5.75 -10.15 18.11
C LYS A 421 6.21 -9.43 16.84
N VAL A 422 5.40 -8.55 16.26
CA VAL A 422 5.83 -7.40 15.45
C VAL A 422 4.96 -6.19 15.83
N SER A 423 5.28 -4.98 15.37
CA SER A 423 4.36 -3.84 15.46
C SER A 423 3.49 -3.79 14.20
N ALA A 424 2.21 -3.50 14.38
CA ALA A 424 1.22 -3.34 13.31
C ALA A 424 0.67 -1.90 13.31
N CYS A 425 0.26 -1.42 12.14
CA CYS A 425 -0.27 -0.08 11.94
C CYS A 425 -1.57 -0.12 11.15
N CYS A 426 -2.65 0.40 11.72
CA CYS A 426 -3.90 0.55 10.99
C CYS A 426 -3.87 1.82 10.14
N LYS A 427 -3.96 1.67 8.82
CA LYS A 427 -3.91 2.76 7.84
C LYS A 427 -5.18 2.81 6.96
N HIS A 428 -5.59 3.94 6.41
CA HIS A 428 -5.05 5.30 6.48
C HIS A 428 -6.14 6.22 7.09
N TYR A 429 -5.84 6.84 8.23
CA TYR A 429 -6.80 7.56 9.06
C TYR A 429 -6.90 9.04 8.62
N THR A 430 -8.04 9.55 8.12
CA THR A 430 -9.34 8.89 7.91
C THR A 430 -10.06 9.46 6.69
N ALA A 431 -11.14 8.79 6.28
CA ALA A 431 -11.95 9.10 5.09
C ALA A 431 -11.11 9.20 3.79
N TYR A 432 -10.06 8.39 3.72
CA TYR A 432 -9.28 8.08 2.53
C TYR A 432 -9.93 6.91 1.79
N ASP A 433 -10.43 7.16 0.57
CA ASP A 433 -11.03 6.18 -0.35
C ASP A 433 -11.10 6.72 -1.80
N VAL A 434 -10.14 7.58 -2.16
CA VAL A 434 -9.91 8.15 -3.50
C VAL A 434 -8.39 8.26 -3.68
N ASP A 435 -7.84 7.70 -4.75
CA ASP A 435 -6.41 7.74 -5.06
C ASP A 435 -6.11 8.76 -6.15
N HIS A 436 -6.76 8.62 -7.32
CA HIS A 436 -6.61 9.50 -8.46
C HIS A 436 -7.76 9.31 -9.46
N TRP A 437 -8.85 10.06 -9.28
CA TRP A 437 -10.05 9.99 -10.11
C TRP A 437 -10.32 11.30 -10.85
N LEU A 438 -10.32 11.26 -12.18
CA LEU A 438 -10.59 12.40 -13.09
C LEU A 438 -9.81 13.70 -12.74
N GLY A 439 -8.54 13.56 -12.37
CA GLY A 439 -7.67 14.69 -12.00
C GLY A 439 -7.85 15.20 -10.58
N VAL A 440 -8.62 14.51 -9.73
CA VAL A 440 -8.59 14.66 -8.28
C VAL A 440 -7.73 13.55 -7.70
N ASP A 441 -6.51 13.91 -7.29
CA ASP A 441 -5.58 13.05 -6.57
C ASP A 441 -5.78 13.12 -5.04
N ARG A 442 -5.40 12.05 -4.35
CA ARG A 442 -5.44 11.89 -2.89
C ARG A 442 -4.72 12.99 -2.12
N GLU A 443 -3.58 13.46 -2.62
CA GLU A 443 -2.77 14.47 -1.95
C GLU A 443 -3.39 15.87 -2.03
N TYR A 444 -4.24 16.15 -3.03
CA TYR A 444 -5.09 17.35 -3.04
C TYR A 444 -6.47 17.16 -2.39
N PHE A 445 -6.97 15.91 -2.25
CA PHE A 445 -8.36 15.65 -1.89
C PHE A 445 -8.77 16.23 -0.53
N ASP A 446 -10.04 16.63 -0.43
CA ASP A 446 -10.64 17.28 0.75
C ASP A 446 -12.03 16.69 1.00
N ALA A 447 -12.05 15.58 1.74
CA ALA A 447 -13.23 14.78 2.04
C ALA A 447 -14.23 15.59 2.87
N LYS A 448 -15.36 15.96 2.26
CA LYS A 448 -16.46 16.68 2.92
C LYS A 448 -17.43 15.69 3.57
N VAL A 449 -17.07 15.23 4.77
CA VAL A 449 -17.76 14.13 5.48
C VAL A 449 -18.57 14.67 6.65
N SER A 450 -19.80 14.17 6.85
CA SER A 450 -20.59 14.50 8.04
C SER A 450 -20.02 13.82 9.30
N GLN A 451 -20.21 14.41 10.49
CA GLN A 451 -19.81 13.74 11.74
C GLN A 451 -20.57 12.42 11.97
N GLN A 452 -21.79 12.28 11.41
CA GLN A 452 -22.56 11.04 11.43
C GLN A 452 -21.84 9.93 10.64
N ASP A 453 -21.39 10.21 9.42
CA ASP A 453 -20.68 9.23 8.59
C ASP A 453 -19.25 8.95 9.11
N ILE A 454 -18.57 9.94 9.70
CA ILE A 454 -17.28 9.76 10.39
C ILE A 454 -17.41 8.73 11.51
N VAL A 455 -18.40 8.88 12.42
CA VAL A 455 -18.57 7.97 13.56
C VAL A 455 -19.15 6.61 13.15
N GLU A 456 -20.12 6.58 12.23
CA GLU A 456 -20.77 5.32 11.83
C GLU A 456 -19.90 4.45 10.90
N THR A 457 -19.03 5.06 10.08
CA THR A 457 -18.31 4.37 9.00
C THR A 457 -16.80 4.57 9.07
N PHE A 458 -16.28 5.79 8.91
CA PHE A 458 -14.84 5.97 8.66
C PHE A 458 -13.93 5.77 9.87
N SER A 459 -14.40 6.13 11.07
CA SER A 459 -13.64 5.92 12.31
C SER A 459 -13.90 4.57 12.96
N ARG A 460 -15.00 3.88 12.64
CA ARG A 460 -15.41 2.66 13.33
C ARG A 460 -14.40 1.50 13.24
N PRO A 461 -13.77 1.21 12.07
CA PRO A 461 -12.71 0.21 12.00
C PRO A 461 -11.47 0.57 12.83
N PHE A 462 -11.11 1.85 12.85
CA PHE A 462 -9.93 2.34 13.58
C PHE A 462 -10.15 2.33 15.10
N GLU A 463 -11.35 2.68 15.57
CA GLU A 463 -11.77 2.49 16.97
C GLU A 463 -11.57 1.02 17.39
N MET A 464 -12.08 0.07 16.61
CA MET A 464 -11.94 -1.36 16.88
C MET A 464 -10.47 -1.81 16.83
N CYS A 465 -9.71 -1.35 15.83
CA CYS A 465 -8.28 -1.65 15.71
C CYS A 465 -7.46 -1.18 16.94
N VAL A 466 -7.70 0.03 17.44
CA VAL A 466 -6.97 0.56 18.60
C VAL A 466 -7.49 -0.04 19.91
N ARG A 467 -8.80 -0.01 20.17
CA ARG A 467 -9.38 -0.45 21.45
C ARG A 467 -9.42 -1.97 21.63
N ASP A 468 -9.92 -2.70 20.63
CA ASP A 468 -10.11 -4.16 20.71
C ASP A 468 -8.85 -4.89 20.15
N GLY A 469 -8.19 -4.33 19.13
CA GLY A 469 -6.96 -4.88 18.53
C GLY A 469 -5.66 -4.56 19.27
N ASP A 470 -5.62 -3.50 20.10
CA ASP A 470 -4.41 -2.97 20.75
C ASP A 470 -3.26 -2.72 19.76
N ALA A 471 -3.56 -2.10 18.62
CA ALA A 471 -2.56 -1.72 17.62
C ALA A 471 -1.47 -0.81 18.24
N SER A 472 -0.21 -1.07 17.90
CA SER A 472 0.94 -0.25 18.33
C SER A 472 1.21 0.94 17.39
N SER A 473 0.46 1.10 16.31
CA SER A 473 0.47 2.30 15.47
C SER A 473 -0.84 2.56 14.72
N VAL A 474 -1.03 3.82 14.31
CA VAL A 474 -2.07 4.28 13.37
C VAL A 474 -1.42 5.28 12.42
N MET A 475 -1.68 5.13 11.12
CA MET A 475 -1.14 6.03 10.08
C MET A 475 -2.20 7.08 9.71
N CYS A 476 -1.83 8.36 9.71
CA CYS A 476 -2.66 9.43 9.16
C CYS A 476 -2.47 9.56 7.64
N SER A 477 -3.55 9.84 6.92
CA SER A 477 -3.60 9.85 5.45
C SER A 477 -3.14 11.16 4.80
N TYR A 478 -2.84 11.13 3.50
CA TYR A 478 -2.55 12.35 2.72
C TYR A 478 -3.69 13.38 2.73
N ASN A 479 -4.94 12.91 2.63
CA ASN A 479 -6.07 13.77 2.33
C ASN A 479 -6.43 14.73 3.47
N ARG A 480 -7.19 15.76 3.12
CA ARG A 480 -7.88 16.60 4.10
C ARG A 480 -9.24 16.01 4.42
N VAL A 481 -9.71 16.25 5.64
CA VAL A 481 -11.09 16.03 6.07
C VAL A 481 -11.67 17.38 6.46
N ASN A 482 -12.77 17.77 5.82
CA ASN A 482 -13.46 19.05 6.06
C ASN A 482 -12.55 20.31 6.02
N GLY A 483 -11.42 20.25 5.31
CA GLY A 483 -10.48 21.35 5.13
C GLY A 483 -9.20 21.30 5.99
N ILE A 484 -9.01 20.27 6.82
CA ILE A 484 -7.82 20.07 7.66
C ILE A 484 -7.11 18.77 7.22
N PRO A 485 -5.78 18.76 6.97
CA PRO A 485 -5.02 17.53 6.73
C PRO A 485 -5.13 16.61 7.93
N THR A 486 -5.35 15.31 7.73
CA THR A 486 -5.62 14.39 8.86
C THR A 486 -4.41 14.32 9.81
N CYS A 487 -3.19 14.35 9.28
CA CYS A 487 -1.95 14.46 10.04
C CYS A 487 -1.79 15.78 10.84
N ALA A 488 -2.60 16.81 10.59
CA ALA A 488 -2.52 18.13 11.21
C ALA A 488 -3.68 18.47 12.16
N ASP A 489 -4.67 17.57 12.30
CA ASP A 489 -5.86 17.78 13.14
C ASP A 489 -5.66 17.21 14.56
N PRO A 490 -5.55 18.05 15.60
CA PRO A 490 -5.44 17.57 16.98
C PRO A 490 -6.68 16.81 17.46
N LYS A 491 -7.86 17.05 16.88
CA LYS A 491 -9.06 16.28 17.22
C LYS A 491 -8.88 14.82 16.80
N LEU A 492 -8.40 14.58 15.58
CA LEU A 492 -8.21 13.24 15.04
C LEU A 492 -7.08 12.48 15.77
N LEU A 493 -5.90 13.08 15.89
CA LEU A 493 -4.72 12.37 16.39
C LEU A 493 -4.66 12.34 17.92
N LYS A 494 -4.49 13.51 18.55
CA LYS A 494 -4.29 13.62 19.99
C LYS A 494 -5.56 13.31 20.79
N ASP A 495 -6.69 13.89 20.42
CA ASP A 495 -7.90 13.80 21.22
C ASP A 495 -8.66 12.47 20.97
N THR A 496 -8.87 12.06 19.71
CA THR A 496 -9.54 10.78 19.39
C THR A 496 -8.60 9.57 19.44
N ILE A 497 -7.58 9.43 18.58
CA ILE A 497 -6.73 8.21 18.57
C ILE A 497 -6.01 8.01 19.91
N ARG A 498 -5.35 9.05 20.44
CA ARG A 498 -4.53 8.92 21.66
C ARG A 498 -5.32 9.15 22.95
N GLY A 499 -6.38 9.96 22.93
CA GLY A 499 -7.23 10.22 24.09
C GLY A 499 -8.39 9.22 24.20
N GLU A 500 -9.40 9.34 23.35
CA GLU A 500 -10.64 8.55 23.40
C GLU A 500 -10.39 7.05 23.18
N TRP A 501 -9.51 6.68 22.24
CA TRP A 501 -9.17 5.28 21.95
C TRP A 501 -7.97 4.76 22.73
N ASN A 502 -7.21 5.66 23.38
CA ASN A 502 -6.08 5.33 24.26
C ASN A 502 -5.01 4.46 23.57
N LEU A 503 -4.49 4.93 22.44
CA LEU A 503 -3.43 4.26 21.66
C LEU A 503 -2.15 3.99 22.49
N HIS A 504 -1.87 2.72 22.75
CA HIS A 504 -0.60 2.23 23.30
C HIS A 504 0.47 2.11 22.20
N GLY A 505 0.81 3.21 21.55
CA GLY A 505 1.59 3.17 20.30
C GLY A 505 2.10 4.53 19.82
N TYR A 506 2.52 4.60 18.55
CA TYR A 506 2.96 5.83 17.85
C TYR A 506 2.06 6.12 16.64
N ILE A 507 1.82 7.39 16.32
CA ILE A 507 1.10 7.84 15.12
C ILE A 507 2.13 8.20 14.04
N VAL A 508 1.90 7.77 12.79
CA VAL A 508 2.82 7.97 11.65
C VAL A 508 2.12 8.63 10.45
N SER A 509 2.86 9.33 9.58
CA SER A 509 2.33 9.87 8.32
C SER A 509 2.42 8.85 7.18
N ASP A 510 1.48 8.94 6.23
CA ASP A 510 1.66 8.35 4.89
C ASP A 510 2.75 9.14 4.12
N CYS A 511 3.37 8.54 3.10
CA CYS A 511 4.72 8.88 2.60
C CYS A 511 4.75 9.83 1.38
N ASP A 512 4.95 11.15 1.47
CA ASP A 512 5.20 12.04 2.62
C ASP A 512 4.05 13.07 2.72
N SER A 513 3.21 12.91 3.74
CA SER A 513 2.00 13.72 3.94
C SER A 513 2.31 15.15 4.39
N ILE A 514 3.50 15.41 4.92
CA ILE A 514 3.93 16.76 5.31
C ILE A 514 4.33 17.54 4.05
N VAL A 515 5.02 16.90 3.10
CA VAL A 515 5.26 17.41 1.74
C VAL A 515 3.92 17.64 1.02
N SER A 516 2.98 16.69 1.08
CA SER A 516 1.64 16.87 0.48
C SER A 516 0.91 18.10 1.06
N MET A 517 0.94 18.29 2.38
CA MET A 517 0.34 19.44 3.07
C MET A 517 0.98 20.78 2.66
N VAL A 518 2.31 20.84 2.51
CA VAL A 518 3.06 22.06 2.20
C VAL A 518 3.06 22.39 0.71
N ASP A 519 3.55 21.49 -0.14
CA ASP A 519 3.83 21.79 -1.54
C ASP A 519 2.59 21.66 -2.44
N LYS A 520 1.74 20.66 -2.19
CA LYS A 520 0.55 20.38 -3.00
C LYS A 520 -0.66 21.13 -2.45
N GLN A 521 -1.12 20.79 -1.24
CA GLN A 521 -2.29 21.40 -0.62
C GLN A 521 -2.09 22.89 -0.28
N LYS A 522 -0.84 23.30 -0.03
CA LYS A 522 -0.46 24.66 0.40
C LYS A 522 -1.26 25.13 1.61
N TRP A 523 -1.52 24.19 2.52
CA TRP A 523 -2.47 24.37 3.59
C TRP A 523 -2.00 25.49 4.55
N LEU A 524 -2.88 26.47 4.75
CA LEU A 524 -2.61 27.72 5.48
C LEU A 524 -1.41 28.56 4.96
N GLY A 525 -0.81 28.20 3.82
CA GLY A 525 0.39 28.85 3.29
C GLY A 525 1.64 28.66 4.13
N TYR A 526 1.71 27.57 4.92
CA TYR A 526 2.82 27.27 5.82
C TYR A 526 4.10 26.88 5.09
N GLY A 527 5.26 27.27 5.64
CA GLY A 527 6.55 26.67 5.33
C GLY A 527 6.74 25.36 6.11
N TYR A 528 7.85 24.66 5.84
CA TYR A 528 8.10 23.37 6.49
C TYR A 528 8.25 23.49 8.01
N GLU A 529 8.91 24.52 8.53
CA GLU A 529 9.03 24.72 9.98
C GLU A 529 7.70 25.06 10.67
N GLU A 530 6.75 25.72 10.00
CA GLU A 530 5.37 25.86 10.50
C GLU A 530 4.59 24.54 10.44
N ALA A 531 4.78 23.79 9.35
CA ALA A 531 4.12 22.52 9.09
C ALA A 531 4.50 21.43 10.11
N VAL A 532 5.80 21.14 10.27
CA VAL A 532 6.28 20.15 11.25
C VAL A 532 5.89 20.56 12.68
N ALA A 533 5.94 21.86 12.98
CA ALA A 533 5.50 22.38 14.26
C ALA A 533 4.00 22.19 14.50
N GLN A 534 3.16 22.20 13.45
CA GLN A 534 1.72 21.97 13.57
C GLN A 534 1.38 20.49 13.75
N VAL A 535 1.93 19.59 12.92
CA VAL A 535 1.60 18.15 13.00
C VAL A 535 2.13 17.50 14.29
N LEU A 536 3.31 17.92 14.77
CA LEU A 536 3.87 17.45 16.05
C LEU A 536 3.00 17.87 17.25
N ARG A 537 2.43 19.09 17.21
CA ARG A 537 1.46 19.54 18.23
C ARG A 537 0.08 18.90 18.06
N ALA A 538 -0.28 18.47 16.84
CA ALA A 538 -1.52 17.74 16.58
C ALA A 538 -1.47 16.31 17.14
N GLY A 539 -0.27 15.71 17.21
CA GLY A 539 -0.05 14.39 17.78
C GLY A 539 0.59 13.37 16.83
N LEU A 540 1.13 13.81 15.69
CA LEU A 540 1.93 12.98 14.80
C LEU A 540 3.30 12.70 15.45
N ASP A 541 3.61 11.43 15.73
CA ASP A 541 4.87 11.07 16.42
C ASP A 541 6.03 10.83 15.43
N LEU A 542 5.77 10.11 14.33
CA LEU A 542 6.75 9.70 13.34
C LEU A 542 6.38 10.23 11.94
N ASP A 543 7.38 10.57 11.14
CA ASP A 543 7.22 10.99 9.74
C ASP A 543 7.70 9.88 8.80
N CYS A 544 6.88 9.47 7.82
CA CYS A 544 7.38 8.75 6.66
C CYS A 544 7.97 9.76 5.66
N GLY A 545 9.29 9.86 5.64
CA GLY A 545 10.00 10.87 4.86
C GLY A 545 10.97 11.69 5.70
N VAL A 546 11.27 12.89 5.19
CA VAL A 546 12.41 13.71 5.66
C VAL A 546 11.98 15.08 6.15
N SER A 547 10.69 15.32 6.30
CA SER A 547 10.17 16.60 6.75
C SER A 547 10.49 16.82 8.24
N TYR A 548 10.24 15.83 9.10
CA TYR A 548 10.63 15.90 10.51
C TYR A 548 12.15 15.95 10.71
N THR A 549 12.94 15.15 9.98
CA THR A 549 14.39 15.08 10.20
C THR A 549 15.13 16.34 9.77
N ASN A 550 14.67 17.03 8.71
CA ASN A 550 15.29 18.26 8.23
C ASN A 550 14.84 19.54 8.96
N PHE A 551 13.56 19.68 9.29
CA PHE A 551 12.99 21.00 9.67
C PHE A 551 12.68 21.16 11.17
N THR A 552 12.53 20.07 11.93
CA THR A 552 12.11 20.12 13.35
C THR A 552 13.14 20.83 14.25
N GLU A 553 14.43 20.74 13.93
CA GLU A 553 15.48 21.44 14.70
C GLU A 553 15.36 22.96 14.54
N ASN A 554 15.21 23.46 13.31
CA ASN A 554 14.99 24.88 13.06
C ASN A 554 13.63 25.37 13.62
N ALA A 555 12.58 24.56 13.53
CA ALA A 555 11.29 24.86 14.15
C ALA A 555 11.37 24.99 15.68
N THR A 556 12.24 24.21 16.33
CA THR A 556 12.49 24.30 17.78
C THR A 556 13.36 25.52 18.13
N LEU A 557 14.47 25.73 17.40
CA LEU A 557 15.37 26.88 17.62
C LEU A 557 14.68 28.24 17.35
N SER A 558 13.68 28.28 16.46
CA SER A 558 12.83 29.45 16.22
C SER A 558 11.60 29.54 17.14
N GLY A 559 11.45 28.63 18.11
CA GLY A 559 10.42 28.68 19.14
C GLY A 559 9.00 28.30 18.67
N LYS A 560 8.85 27.64 17.53
CA LYS A 560 7.56 27.18 16.98
C LYS A 560 7.03 25.93 17.69
N ILE A 561 7.93 25.13 18.26
CA ILE A 561 7.67 23.95 19.12
C ILE A 561 8.66 23.93 20.29
N SER A 562 8.33 23.18 21.33
CA SER A 562 9.28 22.90 22.43
C SER A 562 10.00 21.57 22.20
N GLU A 563 11.22 21.44 22.72
CA GLU A 563 11.92 20.14 22.75
C GLU A 563 11.11 19.09 23.53
N GLY A 564 10.34 19.51 24.52
CA GLY A 564 9.38 18.67 25.25
C GLY A 564 8.18 18.19 24.42
N ASP A 565 8.01 18.64 23.18
CA ASP A 565 7.05 18.05 22.22
C ASP A 565 7.70 16.90 21.44
N ILE A 566 8.97 17.06 21.03
CA ILE A 566 9.79 15.99 20.45
C ILE A 566 9.95 14.83 21.44
N ASP A 567 10.20 15.14 22.72
CA ASP A 567 10.40 14.12 23.76
C ASP A 567 9.16 13.22 23.97
N LYS A 568 7.94 13.72 23.67
CA LYS A 568 6.70 12.91 23.73
C LYS A 568 6.63 11.93 22.57
N ALA A 569 6.87 12.43 21.36
CA ALA A 569 6.90 11.63 20.13
C ALA A 569 7.93 10.50 20.25
N LEU A 570 9.16 10.83 20.64
CA LEU A 570 10.22 9.84 20.86
C LEU A 570 9.90 8.85 21.99
N ASN A 571 9.13 9.25 23.02
CA ASN A 571 8.71 8.31 24.06
C ASN A 571 7.72 7.26 23.51
N ASN A 572 6.71 7.69 22.76
CA ASN A 572 5.74 6.82 22.10
C ASN A 572 6.44 5.82 21.15
N ILE A 573 7.37 6.33 20.35
CA ILE A 573 8.22 5.59 19.41
C ILE A 573 9.10 4.56 20.13
N TYR A 574 9.95 4.97 21.07
CA TYR A 574 10.92 4.05 21.70
C TYR A 574 10.28 3.04 22.66
N VAL A 575 9.13 3.34 23.27
CA VAL A 575 8.38 2.33 24.07
C VAL A 575 7.93 1.17 23.19
N VAL A 576 7.55 1.40 21.92
CA VAL A 576 7.22 0.31 20.99
C VAL A 576 8.45 -0.53 20.63
N LEU A 577 9.62 0.08 20.37
CA LEU A 577 10.87 -0.68 20.16
C LEU A 577 11.28 -1.50 21.39
N MET A 578 11.06 -0.99 22.61
CA MET A 578 11.33 -1.76 23.83
C MET A 578 10.38 -2.96 23.99
N ARG A 579 9.08 -2.78 23.71
CA ARG A 579 8.08 -3.88 23.68
C ARG A 579 8.38 -4.94 22.61
N LEU A 580 8.99 -4.55 21.49
CA LEU A 580 9.44 -5.45 20.42
C LEU A 580 10.72 -6.23 20.77
N GLY A 581 11.34 -5.98 21.92
CA GLY A 581 12.61 -6.58 22.31
C GLY A 581 13.83 -6.00 21.58
N PHE A 582 13.70 -4.89 20.84
CA PHE A 582 14.84 -4.24 20.15
C PHE A 582 15.95 -3.85 21.11
N PHE A 583 15.59 -3.39 22.30
CA PHE A 583 16.57 -3.05 23.34
C PHE A 583 17.07 -4.26 24.12
N ASP A 584 16.25 -5.29 24.32
CA ASP A 584 16.46 -6.31 25.36
C ASP A 584 16.75 -7.72 24.85
N GLY A 585 16.55 -7.98 23.55
CA GLY A 585 16.35 -9.33 23.02
C GLY A 585 14.90 -9.75 23.16
N SER A 586 14.48 -10.73 22.35
CA SER A 586 13.14 -11.33 22.43
C SER A 586 13.15 -12.61 23.29
N SER A 587 11.97 -13.19 23.54
CA SER A 587 11.84 -14.49 24.19
C SER A 587 12.52 -15.61 23.37
N PRO A 588 12.94 -16.74 23.99
CA PRO A 588 13.65 -17.80 23.30
C PRO A 588 12.91 -18.37 22.08
N SER A 589 11.58 -18.43 22.12
CA SER A 589 10.73 -18.89 21.01
C SER A 589 10.72 -17.96 19.80
N LEU A 590 10.92 -16.65 20.00
CA LEU A 590 11.08 -15.71 18.90
C LEU A 590 12.52 -15.67 18.37
N VAL A 591 13.52 -15.83 19.24
CA VAL A 591 14.94 -15.86 18.86
C VAL A 591 15.31 -17.16 18.11
N SER A 592 14.55 -18.24 18.29
CA SER A 592 14.74 -19.50 17.55
C SER A 592 14.20 -19.50 16.11
N LEU A 593 13.47 -18.46 15.67
CA LEU A 593 12.90 -18.41 14.33
C LEU A 593 13.97 -18.08 13.28
N GLY A 594 14.18 -18.97 12.31
CA GLY A 594 15.18 -18.86 11.24
C GLY A 594 14.61 -19.19 9.86
N LYS A 595 15.46 -19.66 8.94
CA LYS A 595 15.11 -19.86 7.52
C LYS A 595 14.07 -20.98 7.32
N GLU A 596 14.05 -21.97 8.20
CA GLU A 596 13.03 -23.03 8.27
C GLU A 596 11.65 -22.54 8.72
N SER A 597 11.57 -21.34 9.33
CA SER A 597 10.34 -20.68 9.75
C SER A 597 9.73 -19.77 8.66
N ILE A 598 10.22 -19.85 7.42
CA ILE A 598 9.79 -19.06 6.25
C ILE A 598 9.47 -20.02 5.10
N CYS A 599 8.37 -19.79 4.37
CA CYS A 599 7.92 -20.65 3.27
C CYS A 599 7.75 -22.13 3.67
N SER A 600 7.29 -22.40 4.89
CA SER A 600 6.99 -23.77 5.33
C SER A 600 5.75 -24.30 4.59
N ASP A 601 5.67 -25.63 4.41
CA ASP A 601 4.51 -26.26 3.76
C ASP A 601 3.19 -25.91 4.49
N GLU A 602 3.23 -25.77 5.82
CA GLU A 602 2.08 -25.34 6.64
C GLU A 602 1.66 -23.89 6.36
N HIS A 603 2.61 -22.94 6.29
CA HIS A 603 2.30 -21.55 5.94
C HIS A 603 1.66 -21.45 4.55
N ILE A 604 2.22 -22.22 3.62
CA ILE A 604 1.79 -22.33 2.23
C ILE A 604 0.39 -22.95 2.11
N ASP A 605 0.08 -24.00 2.87
CA ASP A 605 -1.24 -24.64 2.87
C ASP A 605 -2.32 -23.73 3.50
N VAL A 606 -1.99 -22.92 4.50
CA VAL A 606 -2.93 -21.92 5.05
C VAL A 606 -3.15 -20.75 4.06
N SER A 607 -2.15 -20.37 3.26
CA SER A 607 -2.36 -19.45 2.11
C SER A 607 -3.30 -20.06 1.07
N ALA A 608 -3.15 -21.35 0.75
CA ALA A 608 -4.09 -22.05 -0.12
C ALA A 608 -5.51 -22.12 0.49
N GLU A 609 -5.63 -22.34 1.80
CA GLU A 609 -6.93 -22.39 2.48
C GLU A 609 -7.62 -21.02 2.51
N ALA A 610 -6.87 -19.93 2.70
CA ALA A 610 -7.39 -18.57 2.54
C ALA A 610 -7.98 -18.32 1.14
N ALA A 611 -7.40 -18.92 0.09
CA ALA A 611 -8.01 -18.90 -1.24
C ALA A 611 -9.26 -19.81 -1.32
N ARG A 612 -9.23 -21.03 -0.76
CA ARG A 612 -10.39 -21.96 -0.79
C ARG A 612 -11.60 -21.40 -0.08
N GLU A 613 -11.40 -20.78 1.08
CA GLU A 613 -12.49 -20.19 1.85
C GLU A 613 -13.00 -18.88 1.24
N GLY A 614 -12.13 -18.12 0.57
CA GLY A 614 -12.44 -16.82 -0.03
C GLY A 614 -13.10 -16.88 -1.41
N ILE A 615 -12.81 -17.88 -2.26
CA ILE A 615 -13.41 -17.97 -3.61
C ILE A 615 -14.95 -18.06 -3.53
N VAL A 616 -15.62 -17.19 -4.28
CA VAL A 616 -17.08 -17.04 -4.28
C VAL A 616 -17.67 -17.63 -5.55
N LEU A 617 -18.59 -18.58 -5.38
CA LEU A 617 -19.42 -19.09 -6.47
C LEU A 617 -20.58 -18.13 -6.72
N LEU A 618 -20.56 -17.43 -7.86
CA LEU A 618 -21.53 -16.39 -8.19
C LEU A 618 -22.73 -16.92 -8.99
N LYS A 619 -22.52 -17.96 -9.80
CA LYS A 619 -23.55 -18.64 -10.62
C LYS A 619 -23.21 -20.13 -10.76
N ASN A 620 -24.20 -21.01 -10.74
CA ASN A 620 -24.01 -22.47 -10.96
C ASN A 620 -25.27 -23.14 -11.53
N GLU A 621 -25.63 -22.76 -12.76
CA GLU A 621 -26.83 -23.24 -13.42
C GLU A 621 -26.80 -24.73 -13.73
N ASN A 622 -27.95 -25.37 -13.53
CA ASN A 622 -28.15 -26.81 -13.72
C ASN A 622 -27.12 -27.69 -12.95
N SER A 623 -26.49 -27.14 -11.89
CA SER A 623 -25.35 -27.76 -11.20
C SER A 623 -24.18 -28.11 -12.14
N THR A 624 -23.82 -27.16 -13.02
CA THR A 624 -22.69 -27.25 -13.96
C THR A 624 -21.38 -27.57 -13.24
N LEU A 625 -21.13 -26.96 -12.09
CA LEU A 625 -20.03 -27.25 -11.20
C LEU A 625 -20.49 -28.11 -10.00
N PRO A 626 -19.66 -29.04 -9.52
CA PRO A 626 -18.29 -29.32 -9.98
C PRO A 626 -18.21 -30.21 -11.24
N LEU A 627 -17.19 -29.98 -12.08
CA LEU A 627 -16.87 -30.83 -13.22
C LEU A 627 -16.34 -32.19 -12.78
N ASN A 628 -16.83 -33.27 -13.40
CA ASN A 628 -16.30 -34.61 -13.20
C ASN A 628 -15.09 -34.86 -14.13
N PRO A 629 -13.85 -35.05 -13.62
CA PRO A 629 -12.65 -35.24 -14.44
C PRO A 629 -12.67 -36.54 -15.27
N ASN A 630 -13.53 -37.51 -14.93
CA ASN A 630 -13.72 -38.71 -15.76
C ASN A 630 -14.55 -38.43 -17.03
N LYS A 631 -15.33 -37.34 -17.05
CA LYS A 631 -16.16 -36.90 -18.18
C LYS A 631 -15.49 -35.80 -19.00
N PHE A 632 -14.87 -34.83 -18.33
CA PHE A 632 -14.27 -33.65 -18.95
C PHE A 632 -12.74 -33.78 -18.95
N LYS A 633 -12.18 -34.42 -19.99
CA LYS A 633 -10.77 -34.80 -20.04
C LYS A 633 -9.90 -33.87 -20.88
N ASN A 634 -10.51 -33.17 -21.83
CA ASN A 634 -9.87 -32.21 -22.71
C ASN A 634 -10.60 -30.88 -22.50
N ILE A 635 -9.96 -29.89 -21.88
CA ILE A 635 -10.58 -28.59 -21.61
C ILE A 635 -9.88 -27.49 -22.39
N ALA A 636 -10.66 -26.50 -22.85
CA ALA A 636 -10.09 -25.25 -23.31
C ALA A 636 -9.95 -24.31 -22.11
N LEU A 637 -8.78 -23.70 -21.95
CA LEU A 637 -8.51 -22.70 -20.91
C LEU A 637 -8.06 -21.42 -21.61
N VAL A 638 -8.86 -20.36 -21.51
CA VAL A 638 -8.66 -19.15 -22.32
C VAL A 638 -8.83 -17.85 -21.54
N GLY A 639 -8.28 -16.76 -22.09
CA GLY A 639 -8.35 -15.41 -21.50
C GLY A 639 -7.02 -14.95 -20.89
N PRO A 640 -6.85 -13.64 -20.65
CA PRO A 640 -5.55 -13.07 -20.29
C PRO A 640 -4.98 -13.62 -18.98
N HIS A 641 -5.83 -13.98 -18.02
CA HIS A 641 -5.39 -14.54 -16.74
C HIS A 641 -5.16 -16.06 -16.77
N ALA A 642 -5.47 -16.76 -17.87
CA ALA A 642 -5.41 -18.23 -17.93
C ALA A 642 -4.00 -18.82 -17.71
N ASN A 643 -2.94 -18.04 -17.91
CA ASN A 643 -1.58 -18.39 -17.47
C ASN A 643 -0.91 -17.27 -16.66
N ALA A 644 -1.69 -16.46 -15.93
CA ALA A 644 -1.14 -15.43 -15.06
C ALA A 644 -0.35 -16.02 -13.89
N THR A 645 0.66 -15.27 -13.44
CA THR A 645 1.40 -15.54 -12.20
C THR A 645 1.40 -14.30 -11.31
N LYS A 646 1.95 -13.18 -11.80
CA LYS A 646 1.95 -11.89 -11.09
C LYS A 646 0.53 -11.37 -10.83
N ASP A 647 -0.36 -11.46 -11.83
CA ASP A 647 -1.74 -10.96 -11.75
C ASP A 647 -2.66 -11.78 -10.83
N LEU A 648 -2.12 -12.76 -10.09
CA LEU A 648 -2.83 -13.46 -9.01
C LEU A 648 -2.52 -12.89 -7.62
N LEU A 649 -1.50 -12.04 -7.50
CA LEU A 649 -0.92 -11.67 -6.21
C LEU A 649 -1.46 -10.35 -5.63
N GLY A 650 -1.84 -9.38 -6.47
CA GLY A 650 -2.35 -8.07 -6.01
C GLY A 650 -1.25 -7.00 -5.84
N THR A 651 -1.39 -6.17 -4.80
CA THR A 651 -0.51 -5.03 -4.47
C THR A 651 0.21 -5.25 -3.13
N TYR A 652 1.27 -4.49 -2.81
CA TYR A 652 2.06 -4.64 -1.57
C TYR A 652 2.56 -6.09 -1.30
N ILE A 653 3.10 -6.72 -2.35
CA ILE A 653 3.53 -8.13 -2.34
C ILE A 653 5.01 -8.27 -1.98
N GLY A 654 5.42 -9.46 -1.52
CA GLY A 654 6.83 -9.85 -1.42
C GLY A 654 7.28 -10.67 -2.63
N VAL A 655 8.44 -11.33 -2.52
CA VAL A 655 8.78 -12.42 -3.44
C VAL A 655 8.08 -13.70 -2.94
N PRO A 656 7.12 -14.28 -3.69
CA PRO A 656 6.33 -15.43 -3.26
C PRO A 656 7.13 -16.74 -3.24
N CYS A 657 6.73 -17.70 -2.41
CA CYS A 657 7.45 -18.97 -2.25
C CYS A 657 7.36 -19.84 -3.51
N HIS A 658 6.15 -20.07 -4.03
CA HIS A 658 5.93 -20.71 -5.34
C HIS A 658 4.55 -20.36 -5.92
N VAL A 659 4.52 -19.66 -7.06
CA VAL A 659 3.28 -19.29 -7.76
C VAL A 659 2.79 -20.39 -8.71
N THR A 660 1.54 -20.82 -8.52
CA THR A 660 0.83 -21.76 -9.41
C THR A 660 -0.13 -21.00 -10.32
N SER A 661 0.18 -20.89 -11.63
CA SER A 661 -0.73 -20.31 -12.62
C SER A 661 -1.98 -21.18 -12.85
N PRO A 662 -3.09 -20.64 -13.38
CA PRO A 662 -4.29 -21.44 -13.64
C PRO A 662 -4.01 -22.56 -14.65
N LEU A 663 -3.19 -22.31 -15.68
CA LEU A 663 -2.73 -23.33 -16.63
C LEU A 663 -2.06 -24.52 -15.92
N ASN A 664 -1.16 -24.26 -14.96
CA ASN A 664 -0.50 -25.32 -14.20
C ASN A 664 -1.51 -26.05 -13.28
N GLY A 665 -2.40 -25.32 -12.62
CA GLY A 665 -3.46 -25.89 -11.79
C GLY A 665 -4.41 -26.80 -12.57
N PHE A 666 -4.97 -26.31 -13.67
CA PHE A 666 -5.89 -27.06 -14.54
C PHE A 666 -5.23 -28.29 -15.20
N SER A 667 -3.93 -28.20 -15.52
CA SER A 667 -3.17 -29.32 -16.11
C SER A 667 -2.98 -30.51 -15.15
N ALA A 668 -3.20 -30.34 -13.84
CA ALA A 668 -3.21 -31.45 -12.88
C ALA A 668 -4.50 -32.31 -12.94
N PHE A 669 -5.54 -31.84 -13.64
CA PHE A 669 -6.87 -32.49 -13.69
C PHE A 669 -7.27 -32.97 -15.09
N ALA A 670 -6.85 -32.24 -16.13
CA ALA A 670 -7.27 -32.49 -17.51
C ALA A 670 -6.18 -32.12 -18.53
N SER A 671 -6.32 -32.61 -19.76
CA SER A 671 -5.52 -32.13 -20.90
C SER A 671 -5.99 -30.73 -21.28
N VAL A 672 -5.12 -29.73 -21.17
CA VAL A 672 -5.47 -28.31 -21.39
C VAL A 672 -5.06 -27.85 -22.78
N THR A 673 -6.03 -27.37 -23.56
CA THR A 673 -5.77 -26.56 -24.76
C THR A 673 -5.83 -25.08 -24.38
N TYR A 674 -4.66 -24.49 -24.14
CA TYR A 674 -4.51 -23.08 -23.76
C TYR A 674 -4.65 -22.13 -24.96
N SER A 675 -5.27 -20.97 -24.76
CA SER A 675 -5.19 -19.84 -25.70
C SER A 675 -5.42 -18.50 -25.01
N MET A 676 -4.52 -17.52 -25.23
CA MET A 676 -4.52 -16.26 -24.48
C MET A 676 -5.79 -15.41 -24.66
N GLY A 677 -6.46 -15.45 -25.82
CA GLY A 677 -7.73 -14.77 -26.10
C GLY A 677 -7.62 -13.25 -26.30
N CYS A 678 -6.98 -12.58 -25.36
CA CYS A 678 -6.45 -11.21 -25.46
C CYS A 678 -4.92 -11.26 -25.61
N ALA A 679 -4.24 -10.13 -25.80
CA ALA A 679 -2.78 -10.04 -25.73
C ALA A 679 -2.27 -9.72 -24.31
N ASP A 680 -3.11 -9.05 -23.53
CA ASP A 680 -2.89 -8.54 -22.17
C ASP A 680 -4.26 -8.41 -21.48
N VAL A 681 -4.27 -7.96 -20.21
CA VAL A 681 -5.51 -7.71 -19.45
C VAL A 681 -6.29 -6.52 -20.04
N LEU A 682 -5.63 -5.49 -20.57
CA LEU A 682 -6.29 -4.34 -21.21
C LEU A 682 -7.10 -4.74 -22.46
N CYS A 683 -6.74 -5.86 -23.09
CA CYS A 683 -7.41 -6.51 -24.21
C CYS A 683 -7.75 -5.53 -25.36
N GLN A 684 -6.75 -4.76 -25.82
CA GLN A 684 -6.96 -3.63 -26.74
C GLN A 684 -7.44 -3.99 -28.16
N ASN A 685 -7.41 -5.27 -28.55
CA ASN A 685 -7.89 -5.75 -29.86
C ASN A 685 -8.34 -7.22 -29.82
N ASP A 686 -9.05 -7.66 -30.86
CA ASP A 686 -9.71 -8.96 -30.98
C ASP A 686 -8.89 -10.06 -31.69
N SER A 687 -7.66 -9.77 -32.13
CA SER A 687 -6.86 -10.68 -32.99
C SER A 687 -6.64 -12.09 -32.44
N LEU A 688 -6.69 -12.25 -31.11
CA LEU A 688 -6.46 -13.51 -30.40
C LEU A 688 -7.76 -14.24 -29.97
N ILE A 689 -8.93 -13.65 -30.20
CA ILE A 689 -10.24 -14.25 -29.91
C ILE A 689 -10.49 -15.48 -30.80
N PHE A 690 -10.21 -15.39 -32.11
CA PHE A 690 -10.40 -16.52 -33.04
C PHE A 690 -9.56 -17.77 -32.70
N PRO A 691 -8.27 -17.65 -32.30
CA PRO A 691 -7.52 -18.72 -31.66
C PRO A 691 -8.22 -19.35 -30.43
N ALA A 692 -8.77 -18.54 -29.52
CA ALA A 692 -9.48 -19.04 -28.34
C ALA A 692 -10.79 -19.77 -28.70
N MET A 693 -11.57 -19.24 -29.64
CA MET A 693 -12.73 -19.91 -30.23
C MET A 693 -12.37 -21.28 -30.81
N LYS A 694 -11.23 -21.38 -31.51
CA LYS A 694 -10.74 -22.64 -32.09
C LYS A 694 -10.35 -23.69 -31.04
N ALA A 695 -9.84 -23.26 -29.88
CA ALA A 695 -9.61 -24.15 -28.74
C ALA A 695 -10.94 -24.66 -28.16
N ALA A 696 -11.83 -23.74 -27.79
CA ALA A 696 -13.12 -24.04 -27.14
C ALA A 696 -14.04 -24.96 -27.97
N LYS A 697 -14.08 -24.78 -29.28
CA LYS A 697 -14.92 -25.56 -30.21
C LYS A 697 -14.64 -27.07 -30.22
N ASN A 698 -13.50 -27.51 -29.70
CA ASN A 698 -13.05 -28.91 -29.70
C ASN A 698 -12.92 -29.53 -28.30
N ALA A 699 -13.23 -28.78 -27.24
CA ALA A 699 -13.08 -29.22 -25.86
C ALA A 699 -14.36 -29.81 -25.25
N ASP A 700 -14.19 -30.67 -24.25
CA ASP A 700 -15.26 -31.28 -23.45
C ASP A 700 -15.93 -30.26 -22.51
N ALA A 701 -15.17 -29.24 -22.09
CA ALA A 701 -15.60 -28.07 -21.31
C ALA A 701 -14.71 -26.85 -21.63
N THR A 702 -15.16 -25.64 -21.32
CA THR A 702 -14.40 -24.40 -21.56
C THR A 702 -14.32 -23.56 -20.28
N ILE A 703 -13.11 -23.15 -19.91
CA ILE A 703 -12.82 -22.27 -18.78
C ILE A 703 -12.32 -20.93 -19.34
N ILE A 704 -12.95 -19.82 -18.96
CA ILE A 704 -12.60 -18.47 -19.39
C ILE A 704 -12.13 -17.69 -18.15
N VAL A 705 -10.86 -17.27 -18.13
CA VAL A 705 -10.22 -16.57 -17.00
C VAL A 705 -9.87 -15.14 -17.42
N VAL A 706 -10.60 -14.19 -16.86
CA VAL A 706 -10.77 -12.80 -17.30
C VAL A 706 -10.82 -11.89 -16.06
N GLY A 707 -10.80 -10.57 -16.25
CA GLY A 707 -10.85 -9.62 -15.14
C GLY A 707 -9.91 -8.44 -15.28
N LEU A 708 -9.35 -8.02 -14.14
CA LEU A 708 -8.56 -6.82 -13.93
C LEU A 708 -7.18 -7.15 -13.34
N ASN A 709 -6.24 -6.22 -13.44
CA ASN A 709 -4.96 -6.26 -12.74
C ASN A 709 -4.55 -4.84 -12.30
N THR A 710 -3.33 -4.71 -11.77
CA THR A 710 -2.74 -3.46 -11.27
C THR A 710 -2.45 -2.41 -12.36
N LEU A 711 -2.84 -2.65 -13.62
CA LEU A 711 -2.91 -1.65 -14.68
C LEU A 711 -4.28 -0.95 -14.77
N ILE A 712 -5.23 -1.32 -13.89
CA ILE A 712 -6.62 -0.83 -13.90
C ILE A 712 -7.10 -0.44 -12.49
N GLU A 713 -6.78 -1.24 -11.48
CA GLU A 713 -7.06 -0.95 -10.07
C GLU A 713 -5.76 -1.07 -9.27
N ASN A 714 -5.23 0.07 -8.81
CA ASN A 714 -3.97 0.14 -8.08
C ASN A 714 -3.89 1.41 -7.21
N GLU A 715 -2.87 1.48 -6.35
CA GLU A 715 -2.43 2.73 -5.76
C GLU A 715 -2.11 3.78 -6.84
N GLY A 716 -2.58 5.02 -6.64
CA GLY A 716 -2.46 6.11 -7.60
C GLY A 716 -3.32 5.96 -8.87
N LEU A 717 -4.22 4.96 -8.95
CA LEU A 717 -5.02 4.67 -10.16
C LEU A 717 -6.44 4.18 -9.80
N ASP A 718 -7.41 5.11 -9.81
CA ASP A 718 -8.83 4.77 -9.70
C ASP A 718 -9.44 4.36 -11.04
N ARG A 719 -10.41 3.45 -10.98
CA ARG A 719 -11.21 3.07 -12.14
C ARG A 719 -12.17 4.20 -12.54
N LEU A 720 -12.37 4.38 -13.84
CA LEU A 720 -13.35 5.34 -14.34
C LEU A 720 -14.77 4.75 -14.33
N ASP A 721 -14.86 3.45 -14.62
CA ASP A 721 -16.10 2.66 -14.74
C ASP A 721 -15.92 1.24 -14.18
N LEU A 722 -16.96 0.40 -14.27
CA LEU A 722 -17.01 -0.96 -13.69
C LEU A 722 -17.00 -2.08 -14.73
N ASN A 723 -16.75 -1.82 -16.01
CA ASN A 723 -16.76 -2.85 -17.05
C ASN A 723 -15.50 -3.74 -17.02
N LEU A 724 -15.55 -4.89 -17.72
CA LEU A 724 -14.32 -5.55 -18.15
C LEU A 724 -13.64 -4.72 -19.26
N PRO A 725 -12.30 -4.63 -19.27
CA PRO A 725 -11.55 -3.77 -20.20
C PRO A 725 -11.56 -4.31 -21.63
N GLY A 726 -11.51 -3.37 -22.59
CA GLY A 726 -11.27 -3.65 -24.01
C GLY A 726 -12.25 -4.65 -24.61
N TYR A 727 -11.71 -5.70 -25.24
CA TYR A 727 -12.48 -6.74 -25.92
C TYR A 727 -12.78 -7.99 -25.05
N GLN A 728 -12.58 -7.93 -23.72
CA GLN A 728 -12.83 -9.10 -22.85
C GLN A 728 -14.30 -9.57 -22.88
N ASN A 729 -15.28 -8.67 -22.98
CA ASN A 729 -16.70 -9.04 -23.12
C ASN A 729 -16.96 -9.82 -24.42
N GLN A 730 -16.37 -9.37 -25.53
CA GLN A 730 -16.46 -9.99 -26.84
C GLN A 730 -15.75 -11.35 -26.87
N LEU A 731 -14.63 -11.49 -26.15
CA LEU A 731 -13.94 -12.78 -25.96
C LEU A 731 -14.86 -13.78 -25.25
N ILE A 732 -15.47 -13.39 -24.12
CA ILE A 732 -16.38 -14.25 -23.34
C ILE A 732 -17.53 -14.73 -24.23
N GLN A 733 -18.22 -13.80 -24.90
CA GLN A 733 -19.35 -14.10 -25.77
C GLN A 733 -18.96 -15.03 -26.93
N GLN A 734 -17.97 -14.65 -27.74
CA GLN A 734 -17.59 -15.42 -28.93
C GLN A 734 -17.00 -16.80 -28.62
N VAL A 735 -16.29 -16.96 -27.51
CA VAL A 735 -15.81 -18.26 -27.04
C VAL A 735 -16.99 -19.11 -26.59
N ALA A 736 -17.85 -18.59 -25.71
CA ALA A 736 -19.00 -19.32 -25.20
C ALA A 736 -20.00 -19.70 -26.32
N ASP A 737 -20.06 -18.91 -27.39
CA ASP A 737 -20.91 -19.20 -28.55
C ASP A 737 -20.50 -20.47 -29.31
N VAL A 738 -19.20 -20.76 -29.36
CA VAL A 738 -18.65 -21.93 -30.09
C VAL A 738 -18.34 -23.14 -29.20
N SER A 739 -18.34 -22.96 -27.87
CA SER A 739 -18.25 -24.05 -26.90
C SER A 739 -19.39 -25.06 -27.07
N LYS A 740 -19.07 -26.35 -26.95
CA LYS A 740 -20.05 -27.46 -26.95
C LYS A 740 -20.31 -28.03 -25.57
N GLY A 741 -19.31 -27.96 -24.70
CA GLY A 741 -19.40 -28.31 -23.28
C GLY A 741 -19.83 -27.12 -22.42
N PRO A 742 -19.93 -27.32 -21.10
CA PRO A 742 -20.20 -26.22 -20.18
C PRO A 742 -19.11 -25.15 -20.25
N VAL A 743 -19.53 -23.89 -20.14
CA VAL A 743 -18.63 -22.72 -20.02
C VAL A 743 -18.61 -22.28 -18.56
N ILE A 744 -17.41 -22.15 -18.01
CA ILE A 744 -17.14 -21.66 -16.66
C ILE A 744 -16.39 -20.34 -16.81
N LEU A 745 -16.92 -19.28 -16.22
CA LEU A 745 -16.28 -17.98 -16.16
C LEU A 745 -15.56 -17.82 -14.82
N VAL A 746 -14.34 -17.28 -14.83
CA VAL A 746 -13.56 -16.97 -13.63
C VAL A 746 -13.10 -15.52 -13.71
N ILE A 747 -13.51 -14.71 -12.74
CA ILE A 747 -13.13 -13.30 -12.62
C ILE A 747 -11.98 -13.15 -11.61
N ILE A 748 -10.87 -12.56 -12.05
CA ILE A 748 -9.75 -12.10 -11.23
C ILE A 748 -9.87 -10.58 -11.09
N SER A 749 -10.12 -10.07 -9.89
CA SER A 749 -10.29 -8.63 -9.60
C SER A 749 -10.44 -8.41 -8.10
N ALA A 750 -10.11 -7.23 -7.60
CA ALA A 750 -10.50 -6.81 -6.25
C ALA A 750 -11.87 -6.13 -6.26
N GLY A 751 -12.04 -5.10 -7.10
CA GLY A 751 -13.30 -4.41 -7.28
C GLY A 751 -14.35 -5.28 -7.97
N GLY A 752 -15.62 -4.94 -7.75
CA GLY A 752 -16.74 -5.53 -8.48
C GLY A 752 -16.76 -5.11 -9.95
N VAL A 753 -17.27 -5.98 -10.81
CA VAL A 753 -17.28 -5.77 -12.27
C VAL A 753 -18.67 -6.04 -12.84
N ASP A 754 -19.16 -5.18 -13.74
CA ASP A 754 -20.46 -5.38 -14.39
C ASP A 754 -20.40 -6.49 -15.45
N ILE A 755 -20.67 -7.70 -14.97
CA ILE A 755 -20.83 -8.90 -15.78
C ILE A 755 -22.30 -9.29 -15.95
N SER A 756 -23.25 -8.33 -15.89
CA SER A 756 -24.69 -8.60 -15.98
C SER A 756 -25.08 -9.38 -17.24
N PHE A 757 -24.39 -9.15 -18.36
CA PHE A 757 -24.59 -9.93 -19.60
C PHE A 757 -24.27 -11.42 -19.42
N ALA A 758 -23.25 -11.77 -18.61
CA ALA A 758 -22.84 -13.14 -18.34
C ALA A 758 -23.66 -13.78 -17.22
N LYS A 759 -23.98 -12.99 -16.17
CA LYS A 759 -24.93 -13.37 -15.11
C LYS A 759 -26.25 -13.84 -15.73
N ASN A 760 -26.79 -13.13 -16.72
CA ASN A 760 -28.11 -13.39 -17.28
C ASN A 760 -28.14 -14.35 -18.48
N ASP A 761 -27.00 -14.89 -18.95
CA ASP A 761 -26.98 -15.92 -20.00
C ASP A 761 -26.85 -17.33 -19.41
N ASP A 762 -27.99 -17.93 -19.07
CA ASP A 762 -28.11 -19.31 -18.59
C ASP A 762 -27.96 -20.35 -19.72
N SER A 763 -27.99 -19.91 -20.98
CA SER A 763 -27.92 -20.77 -22.16
C SER A 763 -26.49 -21.12 -22.57
N LYS A 764 -25.53 -20.26 -22.20
CA LYS A 764 -24.10 -20.43 -22.49
C LYS A 764 -23.24 -20.59 -21.23
N ILE A 765 -23.43 -19.72 -20.23
CA ILE A 765 -22.51 -19.60 -19.08
C ILE A 765 -23.11 -20.35 -17.89
N GLY A 766 -22.68 -21.61 -17.75
CA GLY A 766 -23.20 -22.53 -16.74
C GLY A 766 -22.69 -22.23 -15.33
N ALA A 767 -21.51 -21.61 -15.17
CA ALA A 767 -21.04 -21.17 -13.86
C ALA A 767 -20.14 -19.93 -13.92
N ILE A 768 -20.12 -19.17 -12.82
CA ILE A 768 -19.26 -18.01 -12.61
C ILE A 768 -18.61 -18.11 -11.23
N LEU A 769 -17.28 -17.98 -11.17
CA LEU A 769 -16.48 -17.83 -9.96
C LEU A 769 -15.90 -16.40 -9.92
N TRP A 770 -15.91 -15.75 -8.76
CA TRP A 770 -14.98 -14.66 -8.46
C TRP A 770 -13.89 -15.17 -7.53
N ALA A 771 -12.64 -14.88 -7.88
CA ALA A 771 -11.47 -15.39 -7.18
C ALA A 771 -10.52 -14.30 -6.68
N GLY A 772 -10.96 -13.04 -6.59
CA GLY A 772 -10.16 -11.97 -6.00
C GLY A 772 -8.82 -11.77 -6.71
N TYR A 773 -7.78 -11.55 -5.90
CA TYR A 773 -6.39 -11.92 -6.22
C TYR A 773 -6.00 -13.12 -5.32
N PRO A 774 -5.97 -14.35 -5.86
CA PRO A 774 -6.00 -15.58 -5.05
C PRO A 774 -4.64 -16.05 -4.51
N GLY A 775 -3.61 -15.20 -4.50
CA GLY A 775 -2.32 -15.49 -3.88
C GLY A 775 -1.52 -16.56 -4.61
N GLU A 776 -0.43 -17.04 -3.99
CA GLU A 776 0.54 -17.86 -4.71
C GLU A 776 0.02 -19.25 -5.14
N LYS A 777 -0.94 -19.84 -4.43
CA LYS A 777 -1.57 -21.11 -4.84
C LYS A 777 -2.84 -20.96 -5.66
N GLY A 778 -3.25 -19.72 -5.93
CA GLY A 778 -4.56 -19.39 -6.47
C GLY A 778 -4.96 -20.10 -7.77
N GLY A 779 -4.05 -20.26 -8.73
CA GLY A 779 -4.35 -21.00 -9.97
C GLY A 779 -4.62 -22.49 -9.77
N GLY A 780 -4.02 -23.09 -8.74
CA GLY A 780 -4.36 -24.45 -8.29
C GLY A 780 -5.73 -24.50 -7.61
N VAL A 781 -5.99 -23.56 -6.69
CA VAL A 781 -7.23 -23.48 -5.92
C VAL A 781 -8.47 -23.16 -6.77
N ILE A 782 -8.31 -22.42 -7.88
CA ILE A 782 -9.36 -22.24 -8.90
C ILE A 782 -9.68 -23.58 -9.60
N ALA A 783 -8.68 -24.37 -9.96
CA ALA A 783 -8.88 -25.68 -10.59
C ALA A 783 -9.49 -26.70 -9.61
N GLU A 784 -9.06 -26.68 -8.34
CA GLU A 784 -9.66 -27.45 -7.25
C GLU A 784 -11.15 -27.13 -7.06
N ALA A 785 -11.54 -25.85 -7.13
CA ALA A 785 -12.95 -25.45 -7.10
C ALA A 785 -13.71 -26.07 -8.28
N VAL A 786 -13.24 -25.84 -9.51
CA VAL A 786 -13.92 -26.28 -10.73
C VAL A 786 -14.09 -27.79 -10.81
N PHE A 787 -13.13 -28.58 -10.30
CA PHE A 787 -13.21 -30.04 -10.25
C PHE A 787 -13.74 -30.61 -8.91
N GLY A 788 -14.24 -29.77 -8.00
CA GLY A 788 -14.93 -30.21 -6.77
C GLY A 788 -14.04 -30.90 -5.75
N LYS A 789 -12.78 -30.48 -5.63
CA LYS A 789 -11.88 -30.95 -4.56
C LYS A 789 -12.26 -30.39 -3.19
N TYR A 790 -12.80 -29.18 -3.17
CA TYR A 790 -13.54 -28.62 -2.06
C TYR A 790 -14.89 -28.08 -2.57
N ASN A 791 -15.71 -27.63 -1.63
CA ASN A 791 -16.99 -26.98 -1.91
C ASN A 791 -16.86 -25.47 -1.61
N PRO A 792 -16.92 -24.57 -2.61
CA PRO A 792 -16.86 -23.13 -2.39
C PRO A 792 -17.95 -22.65 -1.42
N GLY A 793 -17.57 -21.67 -0.61
CA GLY A 793 -18.42 -21.11 0.45
C GLY A 793 -17.97 -19.72 0.91
N GLY A 794 -17.21 -18.99 0.09
CA GLY A 794 -16.96 -17.56 0.30
C GLY A 794 -18.22 -16.73 0.04
N LYS A 795 -18.25 -15.50 0.57
CA LYS A 795 -19.30 -14.50 0.33
C LYS A 795 -18.67 -13.18 -0.09
N LEU A 796 -19.36 -12.38 -0.90
CA LEU A 796 -18.87 -11.07 -1.32
C LEU A 796 -18.76 -10.09 -0.13
N PRO A 797 -17.59 -9.50 0.16
CA PRO A 797 -17.43 -8.44 1.16
C PRO A 797 -17.70 -7.03 0.58
N ILE A 798 -18.09 -6.93 -0.70
CA ILE A 798 -18.45 -5.71 -1.42
C ILE A 798 -19.68 -5.93 -2.29
N THR A 799 -20.48 -4.89 -2.50
CA THR A 799 -21.59 -4.91 -3.46
C THR A 799 -21.05 -4.75 -4.89
N TRP A 800 -21.50 -5.60 -5.80
CA TRP A 800 -21.20 -5.49 -7.23
C TRP A 800 -22.33 -4.70 -7.90
N TYR A 801 -22.09 -3.41 -8.14
CA TYR A 801 -23.03 -2.49 -8.78
C TYR A 801 -23.09 -2.70 -10.30
N GLU A 802 -24.25 -2.42 -10.89
CA GLU A 802 -24.36 -2.23 -12.34
C GLU A 802 -23.57 -0.98 -12.76
N ASN A 803 -23.02 -0.96 -13.97
CA ASN A 803 -22.10 0.10 -14.39
C ASN A 803 -22.75 1.50 -14.36
N ASN A 804 -24.06 1.58 -14.60
CA ASN A 804 -24.85 2.82 -14.54
C ASN A 804 -24.73 3.58 -13.20
N TYR A 805 -24.33 2.91 -12.10
CA TYR A 805 -24.14 3.52 -10.79
C TYR A 805 -23.05 4.60 -10.80
N VAL A 806 -21.99 4.44 -11.61
CA VAL A 806 -20.86 5.40 -11.62
C VAL A 806 -21.26 6.78 -12.14
N ASP A 807 -22.31 6.83 -12.97
CA ASP A 807 -22.88 8.06 -13.55
C ASP A 807 -23.84 8.77 -12.58
N MET A 808 -24.37 8.06 -11.57
CA MET A 808 -25.36 8.62 -10.63
C MET A 808 -24.73 9.54 -9.58
N LEU A 809 -23.45 9.35 -9.26
CA LEU A 809 -22.72 10.15 -8.27
C LEU A 809 -21.20 10.17 -8.52
N PRO A 810 -20.53 11.33 -8.41
CA PRO A 810 -19.10 11.44 -8.60
C PRO A 810 -18.35 10.75 -7.45
N MET A 811 -17.19 10.16 -7.74
CA MET A 811 -16.41 9.40 -6.75
C MET A 811 -16.00 10.26 -5.55
N THR A 812 -15.76 11.55 -5.75
CA THR A 812 -15.41 12.53 -4.70
C THR A 812 -16.57 12.92 -3.77
N SER A 813 -17.80 12.47 -4.03
CA SER A 813 -18.96 12.70 -3.16
C SER A 813 -19.01 11.70 -2.00
N MET A 814 -18.59 12.17 -0.82
CA MET A 814 -18.48 11.36 0.42
C MET A 814 -19.78 10.89 1.08
N PRO A 815 -20.94 11.57 0.97
CA PRO A 815 -22.19 11.10 1.60
C PRO A 815 -22.53 9.65 1.25
N LEU A 816 -22.75 8.85 2.29
CA LEU A 816 -23.14 7.43 2.18
C LEU A 816 -24.65 7.28 1.99
N ARG A 817 -25.43 8.16 2.63
CA ARG A 817 -26.89 8.21 2.56
C ARG A 817 -27.36 8.75 1.21
N PRO A 818 -28.56 8.37 0.72
CA PRO A 818 -29.16 9.00 -0.45
C PRO A 818 -29.37 10.50 -0.26
N VAL A 819 -29.30 11.25 -1.35
CA VAL A 819 -29.47 12.72 -1.37
C VAL A 819 -30.38 13.11 -2.53
N ASP A 820 -31.69 13.11 -2.25
CA ASP A 820 -32.76 13.31 -3.25
C ASP A 820 -32.57 14.56 -4.10
N SER A 821 -32.12 15.67 -3.49
CA SER A 821 -31.88 16.95 -4.18
C SER A 821 -30.73 16.92 -5.20
N LEU A 822 -29.92 15.86 -5.19
CA LEU A 822 -28.82 15.61 -6.14
C LEU A 822 -29.03 14.30 -6.95
N GLY A 823 -30.10 13.54 -6.67
CA GLY A 823 -30.35 12.24 -7.27
C GLY A 823 -29.41 11.11 -6.80
N TYR A 824 -28.62 11.31 -5.74
CA TYR A 824 -27.65 10.30 -5.29
C TYR A 824 -28.39 9.13 -4.61
N PRO A 825 -28.18 7.87 -5.06
CA PRO A 825 -28.98 6.71 -4.64
C PRO A 825 -28.55 6.07 -3.30
N GLY A 826 -27.59 6.67 -2.60
CA GLY A 826 -26.90 6.05 -1.48
C GLY A 826 -25.73 5.16 -1.91
N ARG A 827 -24.96 4.67 -0.94
CA ARG A 827 -23.72 3.88 -1.11
C ARG A 827 -23.69 2.70 -0.15
N THR A 828 -23.01 1.62 -0.54
CA THR A 828 -22.92 0.33 0.16
C THR A 828 -24.29 -0.31 0.40
N TYR A 829 -24.31 -1.61 0.75
CA TYR A 829 -25.53 -2.32 1.12
C TYR A 829 -26.31 -1.66 2.28
N LYS A 830 -25.65 -0.78 3.06
CA LYS A 830 -26.27 -0.04 4.17
C LYS A 830 -27.25 1.03 3.72
N PHE A 831 -27.05 1.65 2.55
CA PHE A 831 -27.85 2.81 2.12
C PHE A 831 -28.28 2.79 0.65
N PHE A 832 -27.61 2.04 -0.23
CA PHE A 832 -28.05 1.84 -1.61
C PHE A 832 -29.22 0.84 -1.66
N ASN A 833 -30.25 1.15 -2.45
CA ASN A 833 -31.45 0.32 -2.63
C ASN A 833 -31.81 0.04 -4.10
N GLY A 834 -30.89 0.33 -5.03
CA GLY A 834 -31.05 0.07 -6.45
C GLY A 834 -30.66 -1.36 -6.88
N SER A 835 -30.57 -1.58 -8.19
CA SER A 835 -30.16 -2.86 -8.77
C SER A 835 -28.67 -3.14 -8.60
N THR A 836 -28.34 -4.42 -8.39
CA THR A 836 -26.96 -4.91 -8.24
C THR A 836 -26.72 -6.14 -9.10
N VAL A 837 -25.52 -6.27 -9.68
CA VAL A 837 -25.05 -7.51 -10.29
C VAL A 837 -25.04 -8.61 -9.23
N TYR A 838 -24.45 -8.33 -8.06
CA TYR A 838 -24.52 -9.19 -6.87
C TYR A 838 -24.45 -8.33 -5.59
N PRO A 839 -25.32 -8.56 -4.58
CA PRO A 839 -25.28 -7.78 -3.34
C PRO A 839 -24.16 -8.24 -2.40
N PHE A 840 -23.78 -7.38 -1.44
CA PHE A 840 -22.95 -7.75 -0.30
C PHE A 840 -23.48 -9.01 0.42
N GLY A 841 -22.57 -9.89 0.85
CA GLY A 841 -22.89 -11.16 1.52
C GLY A 841 -23.39 -12.27 0.60
N TYR A 842 -23.49 -12.05 -0.72
CA TYR A 842 -23.89 -13.08 -1.68
C TYR A 842 -22.78 -14.10 -1.94
N GLY A 843 -23.15 -15.38 -2.10
CA GLY A 843 -22.24 -16.46 -2.50
C GLY A 843 -22.89 -17.83 -2.38
N LEU A 844 -22.82 -18.61 -3.45
CA LEU A 844 -23.43 -19.95 -3.59
C LEU A 844 -22.48 -21.05 -3.07
N SER A 845 -22.99 -22.29 -3.05
CA SER A 845 -22.25 -23.50 -2.70
C SER A 845 -22.65 -24.66 -3.64
N TYR A 846 -21.86 -25.73 -3.70
CA TYR A 846 -22.23 -27.00 -4.34
C TYR A 846 -23.21 -27.83 -3.51
N THR A 847 -23.54 -27.40 -2.29
CA THR A 847 -24.61 -27.97 -1.47
C THR A 847 -25.69 -26.94 -1.16
N GLN A 848 -26.80 -27.38 -0.56
CA GLN A 848 -27.91 -26.52 -0.15
C GLN A 848 -28.06 -26.58 1.36
N PHE A 849 -28.33 -25.42 1.97
CA PHE A 849 -28.54 -25.27 3.40
C PHE A 849 -29.98 -24.85 3.71
N LYS A 850 -30.45 -25.19 4.92
CA LYS A 850 -31.70 -24.66 5.51
C LYS A 850 -31.40 -24.09 6.88
N TYR A 851 -32.10 -23.03 7.25
CA TYR A 851 -31.84 -22.27 8.47
C TYR A 851 -33.11 -22.12 9.31
N HIS A 852 -32.98 -22.31 10.62
CA HIS A 852 -34.04 -22.09 11.59
C HIS A 852 -33.50 -21.27 12.77
N ILE A 853 -34.03 -20.05 12.96
CA ILE A 853 -33.65 -19.20 14.09
C ILE A 853 -34.53 -19.51 15.31
N HIS A 854 -33.89 -19.94 16.38
CA HIS A 854 -34.49 -20.16 17.69
C HIS A 854 -34.11 -19.02 18.64
N SER A 855 -35.05 -18.14 18.94
CA SER A 855 -34.90 -17.13 20.00
C SER A 855 -36.14 -17.13 20.90
N ALA A 856 -35.89 -17.22 22.22
CA ALA A 856 -36.90 -17.03 23.25
C ALA A 856 -37.09 -15.55 23.61
N GLN A 857 -36.04 -14.73 23.46
CA GLN A 857 -36.03 -13.32 23.83
C GLN A 857 -36.59 -12.46 22.69
N ARG A 858 -37.88 -12.12 22.79
CA ARG A 858 -38.57 -11.24 21.83
C ARG A 858 -38.61 -9.77 22.25
N SER A 859 -38.17 -9.43 23.46
CA SER A 859 -38.09 -8.05 23.94
C SER A 859 -36.89 -7.80 24.86
N LEU A 860 -36.52 -6.52 24.93
CA LEU A 860 -35.56 -5.93 25.86
C LEU A 860 -36.26 -4.82 26.62
N HIS A 861 -36.37 -4.94 27.95
CA HIS A 861 -37.04 -3.95 28.79
C HIS A 861 -36.01 -3.17 29.62
N ILE A 862 -35.65 -1.98 29.15
CA ILE A 862 -34.60 -1.14 29.73
C ILE A 862 -35.27 -0.06 30.59
N LYS A 863 -35.13 -0.19 31.91
CA LYS A 863 -35.66 0.79 32.87
C LYS A 863 -34.66 1.92 33.06
N LEU A 864 -35.03 3.13 32.65
CA LEU A 864 -34.21 4.32 32.76
C LEU A 864 -34.21 4.85 34.20
N ASN A 865 -33.04 5.19 34.72
CA ASN A 865 -32.87 5.85 36.02
C ASN A 865 -32.97 7.39 35.86
N LYS A 866 -33.02 8.13 36.97
CA LYS A 866 -33.21 9.59 37.01
C LYS A 866 -32.15 10.45 36.28
N HIS A 867 -31.06 9.85 35.79
CA HIS A 867 -30.00 10.49 35.02
C HIS A 867 -30.00 10.07 33.54
N GLN A 868 -30.87 9.13 33.15
CA GLN A 868 -30.99 8.62 31.78
C GLN A 868 -32.24 9.22 31.13
N HIS A 869 -32.03 10.01 30.08
CA HIS A 869 -33.10 10.80 29.47
C HIS A 869 -33.45 10.31 28.07
N CYS A 870 -34.75 10.28 27.77
CA CYS A 870 -35.24 10.00 26.42
C CYS A 870 -34.70 11.05 25.44
N ARG A 871 -34.08 10.59 24.35
CA ARG A 871 -33.65 11.40 23.21
C ARG A 871 -34.67 11.25 22.08
N ARG A 872 -34.79 12.28 21.26
CA ARG A 872 -35.59 12.21 20.03
C ARG A 872 -34.77 11.65 18.87
N LEU A 873 -35.47 11.11 17.87
CA LEU A 873 -34.93 10.73 16.57
C LEU A 873 -35.69 11.50 15.48
N SER A 874 -35.11 11.57 14.28
CA SER A 874 -35.86 12.00 13.10
C SER A 874 -36.69 10.83 12.59
N TYR A 875 -38.00 10.97 12.51
CA TYR A 875 -38.90 10.03 11.84
C TYR A 875 -39.47 10.65 10.56
N GLY A 876 -39.90 9.80 9.63
CA GLY A 876 -40.56 10.23 8.39
C GLY A 876 -41.99 10.69 8.65
N ASP A 877 -42.54 11.47 7.71
CA ASP A 877 -43.94 11.91 7.76
C ASP A 877 -44.90 10.72 7.87
N ASP A 878 -46.00 10.91 8.60
CA ASP A 878 -47.02 9.90 8.93
C ASP A 878 -46.55 8.62 9.68
N VAL A 879 -45.29 8.54 10.12
CA VAL A 879 -44.79 7.43 10.96
C VAL A 879 -45.03 7.70 12.46
N TYR A 880 -45.57 6.71 13.18
CA TYR A 880 -45.71 6.77 14.64
C TYR A 880 -44.35 6.62 15.34
N SER A 881 -43.92 7.65 16.08
CA SER A 881 -42.75 7.57 16.97
C SER A 881 -43.13 7.14 18.40
N PRO A 882 -42.28 6.37 19.12
CA PRO A 882 -42.52 6.02 20.52
C PRO A 882 -42.37 7.22 21.48
N LEU A 883 -43.08 7.22 22.62
CA LEU A 883 -42.97 8.28 23.64
C LEU A 883 -41.54 8.53 24.18
N CYS A 884 -40.67 7.53 24.09
CA CYS A 884 -39.26 7.60 24.47
C CYS A 884 -38.44 7.04 23.29
N GLU A 885 -38.32 7.83 22.23
CA GLU A 885 -37.84 7.39 20.91
C GLU A 885 -36.50 6.65 20.98
N ALA A 886 -35.50 7.22 21.65
CA ALA A 886 -34.22 6.58 21.94
C ALA A 886 -33.64 6.98 23.31
N VAL A 887 -32.47 6.44 23.65
CA VAL A 887 -31.63 6.87 24.78
C VAL A 887 -30.16 6.92 24.35
N LEU A 888 -29.37 7.81 24.94
CA LEU A 888 -27.92 7.91 24.68
C LEU A 888 -27.21 6.69 25.27
N ILE A 889 -26.35 6.05 24.48
CA ILE A 889 -25.67 4.80 24.88
C ILE A 889 -24.65 5.03 26.00
N ASP A 890 -23.99 6.20 26.04
CA ASP A 890 -23.05 6.55 27.11
C ASP A 890 -23.74 6.74 28.48
N ASP A 891 -25.04 7.07 28.49
CA ASP A 891 -25.84 7.13 29.72
C ASP A 891 -26.19 5.72 30.24
N LEU A 892 -26.03 4.64 29.45
CA LEU A 892 -26.43 3.27 29.77
C LEU A 892 -25.29 2.39 30.33
N ASN A 893 -25.61 1.53 31.30
CA ASN A 893 -24.73 0.42 31.66
C ASN A 893 -24.90 -0.75 30.69
N CYS A 894 -24.33 -0.60 29.50
CA CYS A 894 -24.47 -1.55 28.39
C CYS A 894 -23.96 -2.98 28.69
N SER A 895 -23.06 -3.17 29.67
CA SER A 895 -22.57 -4.51 30.08
C SER A 895 -23.66 -5.44 30.68
N LYS A 896 -24.91 -4.97 30.77
CA LYS A 896 -26.06 -5.71 31.30
C LYS A 896 -27.24 -5.75 30.32
N ILE A 897 -27.04 -5.35 29.07
CA ILE A 897 -28.10 -5.24 28.07
C ILE A 897 -27.72 -6.11 26.87
N GLU A 898 -28.08 -7.38 26.95
CA GLU A 898 -27.71 -8.41 25.97
C GLU A 898 -28.96 -9.16 25.47
N PHE A 899 -28.85 -9.73 24.28
CA PHE A 899 -29.84 -10.68 23.74
C PHE A 899 -29.13 -11.84 23.06
N ASP A 900 -29.74 -13.03 23.16
CA ASP A 900 -29.21 -14.24 22.55
C ASP A 900 -30.22 -15.00 21.69
N PHE A 901 -29.69 -15.76 20.75
CA PHE A 901 -30.44 -16.68 19.90
C PHE A 901 -29.52 -17.76 19.32
N GLU A 902 -30.13 -18.83 18.83
CA GLU A 902 -29.45 -19.92 18.16
C GLU A 902 -29.92 -20.01 16.70
N ILE A 903 -28.99 -20.27 15.78
CA ILE A 903 -29.29 -20.64 14.40
C ILE A 903 -29.00 -22.13 14.26
N GLU A 904 -30.02 -22.92 13.96
CA GLU A 904 -29.84 -24.29 13.46
C GLU A 904 -29.65 -24.22 11.94
N VAL A 905 -28.51 -24.70 11.44
CA VAL A 905 -28.18 -24.78 10.01
C VAL A 905 -28.05 -26.25 9.59
N GLN A 906 -28.86 -26.68 8.64
CA GLN A 906 -28.88 -28.05 8.12
C GLN A 906 -28.35 -28.08 6.68
N ASN A 907 -27.34 -28.90 6.40
CA ASN A 907 -26.93 -29.22 5.04
C ASN A 907 -27.87 -30.28 4.46
N VAL A 908 -28.72 -29.90 3.51
CA VAL A 908 -29.74 -30.77 2.88
C VAL A 908 -29.34 -31.30 1.51
N GLY A 909 -28.14 -30.95 1.03
CA GLY A 909 -27.59 -31.46 -0.23
C GLY A 909 -26.82 -32.78 -0.05
N ARG A 910 -25.84 -33.00 -0.93
CA ARG A 910 -25.10 -34.28 -1.04
C ARG A 910 -23.59 -34.14 -0.89
N MET A 911 -23.11 -32.95 -0.58
CA MET A 911 -21.69 -32.62 -0.45
C MET A 911 -21.51 -31.87 0.87
N ASP A 912 -20.43 -32.18 1.58
CA ASP A 912 -20.03 -31.42 2.75
C ASP A 912 -19.72 -29.97 2.33
N GLY A 913 -19.88 -29.01 3.23
CA GLY A 913 -19.61 -27.61 2.91
C GLY A 913 -19.65 -26.70 4.10
N SER A 914 -18.99 -25.55 3.96
CA SER A 914 -19.08 -24.45 4.89
C SER A 914 -20.03 -23.38 4.36
N ASP A 915 -20.76 -22.74 5.27
CA ASP A 915 -21.54 -21.54 5.00
C ASP A 915 -21.16 -20.43 5.98
N VAL A 916 -21.51 -19.18 5.64
CA VAL A 916 -21.25 -18.01 6.48
C VAL A 916 -22.58 -17.44 6.98
N LEU A 917 -22.82 -17.59 8.27
CA LEU A 917 -23.98 -17.05 8.96
C LEU A 917 -23.78 -15.56 9.26
N ILE A 918 -23.92 -14.68 8.25
CA ILE A 918 -23.87 -13.22 8.43
C ILE A 918 -25.19 -12.76 9.09
N VAL A 919 -25.09 -12.10 10.25
CA VAL A 919 -26.23 -11.56 11.00
C VAL A 919 -26.27 -10.04 10.84
N TYR A 920 -27.44 -9.53 10.46
CA TYR A 920 -27.75 -8.11 10.36
C TYR A 920 -28.73 -7.66 11.44
N SER A 921 -28.64 -6.40 11.86
CA SER A 921 -29.74 -5.66 12.49
C SER A 921 -30.39 -4.70 11.50
N VAL A 922 -31.71 -4.59 11.58
CA VAL A 922 -32.55 -3.59 10.92
C VAL A 922 -33.14 -2.69 12.00
N PRO A 923 -32.92 -1.36 11.96
CA PRO A 923 -33.46 -0.44 12.95
C PRO A 923 -34.98 -0.26 12.80
N PRO A 924 -35.66 0.32 13.82
CA PRO A 924 -37.10 0.56 13.76
C PRO A 924 -37.54 1.36 12.54
N VAL A 925 -38.63 0.91 11.91
CA VAL A 925 -39.16 1.45 10.66
C VAL A 925 -39.40 2.97 10.74
N GLY A 926 -38.97 3.67 9.70
CA GLY A 926 -39.26 5.09 9.50
C GLY A 926 -38.32 6.07 10.20
N ILE A 927 -37.28 5.61 10.89
CA ILE A 927 -36.17 6.48 11.32
C ILE A 927 -35.46 7.02 10.07
N VAL A 928 -35.36 8.35 9.96
CA VAL A 928 -34.79 9.04 8.78
C VAL A 928 -33.29 9.12 8.88
N GLY A 929 -32.59 8.71 7.81
CA GLY A 929 -31.13 8.81 7.73
C GLY A 929 -30.40 7.83 8.64
N THR A 930 -30.99 6.68 8.94
CA THR A 930 -30.27 5.48 9.40
C THR A 930 -30.02 4.54 8.21
N HIS A 931 -29.23 3.49 8.42
CA HIS A 931 -29.02 2.41 7.45
C HIS A 931 -30.25 1.51 7.30
N SER A 932 -30.43 0.90 6.12
CA SER A 932 -31.46 -0.10 5.83
C SER A 932 -31.24 -1.39 6.63
N LYS A 933 -29.98 -1.81 6.74
CA LYS A 933 -29.49 -2.92 7.58
C LYS A 933 -28.00 -2.70 7.88
N GLN A 934 -27.47 -3.31 8.93
CA GLN A 934 -26.02 -3.34 9.22
C GLN A 934 -25.58 -4.69 9.77
N VAL A 935 -24.37 -5.17 9.44
CA VAL A 935 -23.79 -6.38 10.04
C VAL A 935 -23.54 -6.15 11.53
N ILE A 936 -23.94 -7.11 12.36
CA ILE A 936 -23.70 -7.09 13.82
C ILE A 936 -22.83 -8.26 14.31
N GLY A 937 -22.62 -9.25 13.45
CA GLY A 937 -21.81 -10.43 13.73
C GLY A 937 -21.88 -11.40 12.55
N PHE A 938 -20.91 -12.29 12.46
CA PHE A 938 -20.89 -13.36 11.47
C PHE A 938 -20.11 -14.56 12.01
N GLN A 939 -20.45 -15.76 11.55
CA GLN A 939 -19.67 -16.96 11.83
C GLN A 939 -19.68 -17.91 10.64
N ARG A 940 -18.51 -18.41 10.27
CA ARG A 940 -18.34 -19.51 9.32
C ARG A 940 -18.58 -20.85 10.00
N VAL A 941 -19.31 -21.75 9.34
CA VAL A 941 -19.76 -23.03 9.91
C VAL A 941 -19.64 -24.14 8.88
N PHE A 942 -18.84 -25.17 9.17
CA PHE A 942 -18.80 -26.40 8.38
C PHE A 942 -19.95 -27.33 8.81
N VAL A 943 -20.69 -27.88 7.84
CA VAL A 943 -21.79 -28.81 8.09
C VAL A 943 -21.71 -29.99 7.11
N PRO A 944 -21.49 -31.24 7.57
CA PRO A 944 -21.47 -32.41 6.69
C PRO A 944 -22.82 -32.69 6.02
N ALA A 945 -22.80 -33.38 4.88
CA ALA A 945 -24.00 -33.68 4.10
C ALA A 945 -25.07 -34.44 4.90
N GLY A 946 -26.29 -33.91 4.93
CA GLY A 946 -27.42 -34.45 5.70
C GLY A 946 -27.40 -34.13 7.20
N GLN A 947 -26.30 -33.58 7.73
CA GLN A 947 -26.16 -33.18 9.13
C GLN A 947 -26.67 -31.76 9.37
N LYS A 948 -26.66 -31.35 10.65
CA LYS A 948 -27.01 -30.01 11.08
C LYS A 948 -26.16 -29.57 12.27
N GLU A 949 -25.82 -28.29 12.29
CA GLU A 949 -25.10 -27.64 13.37
C GLU A 949 -25.94 -26.55 14.03
N LYS A 950 -25.56 -26.16 15.25
CA LYS A 950 -26.22 -25.12 16.05
C LYS A 950 -25.22 -24.06 16.47
N VAL A 951 -25.44 -22.82 16.02
CA VAL A 951 -24.59 -21.68 16.37
C VAL A 951 -25.37 -20.73 17.26
N LYS A 952 -24.85 -20.48 18.47
CA LYS A 952 -25.38 -19.50 19.39
C LYS A 952 -24.71 -18.15 19.20
N PHE A 953 -25.50 -17.12 18.91
CA PHE A 953 -25.08 -15.73 18.95
C PHE A 953 -25.52 -15.09 20.27
N VAL A 954 -24.65 -14.24 20.82
CA VAL A 954 -24.93 -13.37 21.98
C VAL A 954 -24.45 -11.98 21.61
N PHE A 955 -25.35 -10.99 21.68
CA PHE A 955 -25.06 -9.63 21.25
C PHE A 955 -25.33 -8.61 22.35
N ASN A 956 -24.42 -7.65 22.47
CA ASN A 956 -24.60 -6.48 23.30
C ASN A 956 -25.53 -5.50 22.59
N ALA A 957 -26.71 -5.23 23.14
CA ALA A 957 -27.74 -4.44 22.48
C ALA A 957 -27.27 -3.01 22.15
N CYS A 958 -26.44 -2.39 23.00
CA CYS A 958 -25.87 -1.08 22.69
C CYS A 958 -24.91 -1.12 21.50
N LYS A 959 -24.04 -2.14 21.40
CA LYS A 959 -23.10 -2.25 20.27
C LYS A 959 -23.78 -2.67 18.95
N SER A 960 -24.84 -3.49 19.01
CA SER A 960 -25.45 -4.13 17.83
C SER A 960 -26.73 -3.45 17.33
N LEU A 961 -27.43 -2.69 18.18
CA LEU A 961 -28.70 -2.03 17.83
C LEU A 961 -28.60 -0.49 17.84
N MET A 962 -27.37 0.05 17.84
CA MET A 962 -27.12 1.48 17.79
C MET A 962 -27.45 2.10 16.42
N VAL A 963 -27.91 3.34 16.47
CA VAL A 963 -27.89 4.28 15.34
C VAL A 963 -27.06 5.51 15.73
N VAL A 964 -26.36 6.11 14.77
CA VAL A 964 -25.66 7.39 14.96
C VAL A 964 -26.57 8.50 14.45
N GLU A 965 -26.84 9.52 15.24
CA GLU A 965 -27.66 10.67 14.84
C GLU A 965 -26.82 11.71 14.06
N ARG A 966 -27.47 12.67 13.37
CA ARG A 966 -26.80 13.72 12.58
C ARG A 966 -25.83 14.60 13.38
N ASN A 967 -25.99 14.67 14.70
CA ASN A 967 -25.14 15.39 15.65
C ASN A 967 -24.03 14.51 16.27
N SER A 968 -23.80 13.31 15.73
CA SER A 968 -22.87 12.27 16.20
C SER A 968 -23.16 11.63 17.57
N TYR A 969 -24.34 11.83 18.17
CA TYR A 969 -24.75 10.98 19.31
C TYR A 969 -25.04 9.54 18.87
N THR A 970 -24.47 8.59 19.60
CA THR A 970 -24.73 7.15 19.45
C THR A 970 -25.91 6.76 20.33
N LEU A 971 -27.05 6.45 19.71
CA LEU A 971 -28.34 6.25 20.37
C LEU A 971 -28.82 4.80 20.24
N LEU A 972 -29.51 4.30 21.26
CA LEU A 972 -30.25 3.03 21.22
C LEU A 972 -31.74 3.32 20.98
N PRO A 973 -32.29 3.04 19.78
CA PRO A 973 -33.71 3.24 19.49
C PRO A 973 -34.61 2.26 20.25
N SER A 974 -35.75 2.77 20.71
CA SER A 974 -36.89 1.95 21.10
C SER A 974 -37.71 1.53 19.87
N GLY A 975 -38.53 0.49 20.01
CA GLY A 975 -39.38 -0.04 18.94
C GLY A 975 -38.98 -1.45 18.53
N GLY A 976 -39.53 -1.93 17.41
CA GLY A 976 -39.19 -3.24 16.84
C GLY A 976 -37.96 -3.14 15.95
N HIS A 977 -36.86 -3.73 16.38
CA HIS A 977 -35.71 -4.04 15.52
C HIS A 977 -35.94 -5.40 14.85
N ILE A 978 -35.40 -5.64 13.66
CA ILE A 978 -35.38 -6.97 13.04
C ILE A 978 -33.95 -7.52 13.09
N ILE A 979 -33.79 -8.73 13.60
CA ILE A 979 -32.54 -9.49 13.52
C ILE A 979 -32.69 -10.46 12.34
N MET A 980 -31.75 -10.42 11.40
CA MET A 980 -31.83 -11.11 10.11
C MET A 980 -30.57 -11.93 9.84
N LEU A 981 -30.74 -13.13 9.28
CA LEU A 981 -29.67 -13.98 8.77
C LEU A 981 -29.61 -13.83 7.24
N GLY A 982 -28.41 -13.55 6.71
CA GLY A 982 -28.20 -13.36 5.28
C GLY A 982 -29.06 -12.23 4.70
N ASP A 983 -29.36 -12.33 3.40
CA ASP A 983 -30.41 -11.50 2.79
C ASP A 983 -31.75 -12.24 2.90
N GLU A 984 -32.51 -11.93 3.95
CA GLU A 984 -33.82 -12.50 4.30
C GLU A 984 -33.93 -14.04 4.45
N LEU A 985 -32.82 -14.78 4.58
CA LEU A 985 -32.83 -16.26 4.71
C LEU A 985 -33.64 -16.75 5.93
N ALA A 986 -33.58 -15.99 7.02
CA ALA A 986 -34.46 -16.10 8.19
C ALA A 986 -34.38 -14.81 9.01
N SER A 987 -35.43 -14.46 9.77
CA SER A 987 -35.43 -13.26 10.61
C SER A 987 -36.35 -13.36 11.83
N PHE A 988 -36.20 -12.43 12.78
CA PHE A 988 -37.18 -12.22 13.85
C PHE A 988 -37.19 -10.78 14.40
N ASN A 989 -38.32 -10.38 14.97
CA ASN A 989 -38.47 -9.09 15.62
C ASN A 989 -38.00 -9.13 17.08
N LEU A 990 -37.20 -8.14 17.48
CA LEU A 990 -36.74 -7.89 18.84
C LEU A 990 -37.20 -6.50 19.28
N HIS A 991 -38.12 -6.43 20.25
CA HIS A 991 -38.71 -5.17 20.69
C HIS A 991 -37.92 -4.53 21.85
N VAL A 992 -37.26 -3.40 21.60
CA VAL A 992 -36.59 -2.59 22.62
C VAL A 992 -37.60 -1.61 23.24
N GLY A 993 -37.96 -1.84 24.50
CA GLY A 993 -38.87 -0.99 25.27
C GLY A 993 -38.12 -0.20 26.34
N LEU A 994 -38.02 1.12 26.15
CA LEU A 994 -37.46 2.05 27.13
C LEU A 994 -38.55 2.50 28.11
N GLN A 995 -38.30 2.38 29.42
CA GLN A 995 -39.26 2.77 30.47
C GLN A 995 -38.65 3.86 31.35
N SER A 996 -39.16 5.10 31.23
CA SER A 996 -38.86 6.18 32.19
C SER A 996 -39.35 5.80 33.60
N SER A 997 -38.63 6.25 34.63
CA SER A 997 -38.97 6.01 36.03
C SER A 997 -39.84 7.12 36.67
N GLY A 998 -40.26 8.13 35.91
CA GLY A 998 -41.13 9.22 36.36
C GLY A 998 -42.29 9.50 35.39
N LYS A 999 -43.32 10.21 35.90
CA LYS A 999 -44.24 10.98 35.07
C LYS A 999 -43.61 12.35 34.85
N GLU A 1000 -43.24 12.64 33.62
CA GLU A 1000 -42.95 13.99 33.10
C GLU A 1000 -43.79 14.17 31.82
#